data_AF-A0A7S1UEU8-F1
#
_entry.id   AF-A0A7S1UEU8-F1
#
_cell.length_a   1.000
_cell.length_b   1.000
_cell.length_c   1.000
_cell.angle_alpha   90.00
_cell.angle_beta   90.00
_cell.angle_gamma   90.00
#
_symmetry.space_group_name_H-M   'P 1'
#
loop_
_entity.id
_entity.type
_entity.pdbx_description
1 polymer ?
#
loop_
_entity_poly.entity_id
_entity_poly.type
_entity_poly.pdbx_seq_one_letter_code
_entity_poly.pdbx_strand_id
1 'polypeptide(L)'
;GIFEPHGLLLLGIIRDLPRDEFEVLIAPIPSPPKPLDGELSSVADGVVPLSLTYENNLAVLASVAPDVLVFADLNSEPMSHFMAYSRIAPLQMVFWGNPLTSGNPSIDYFVSADRMEFAKRTRVSPDLDPYSEQVVLLGGQGIWYDVPFRANLTSDVEPREEFGLPKDKTLYFVGQGVFKLHPVFDEAVAQVLAGDPDGVVVFLAGQRPQWTEMLKARLLPLVRATCGACGDRILFVPRQGTAIGYQRLVSCVDIVLHPFPFGGSRTSADAIAFGIPMVVFPTMSLRGRMAVSYYSTMGPELVKRLVAGDVQDFADKALALSLNQSHYADTKKLIEDTRASIWNDAKTVQEWTDFISRAVGASLPDERSSSSEFYDDLDHSLPVSMLDFEMEANAMFQTGLMGRAAQLLAACIKVYPDEPKYWNDLGSVLHQGGKITEAYHVFKRALRLNGTNELIISNLAMVASTLDLFDEAKALYRHALDRGVNDITLSNYGNLYRDARRFDEALEIYLSYLQLPALSEGGYVLVYLAVLEEDPIVTSASTIQLLRKLQDTGVLAAGETPEVLEGKIATLRQHFPVCTNAMSALLSMTTEATGPDDYYSLLADVQAPPSAEFVQSFLRDPAGSGLTIVTQYFLAKTKKRQTELQVALAKNLHNPYIEEVHILAETDVFEARDEVFSFLDSAPELKQKIVVFHLGKRMSFADAFSYANDALDGRLIALANADIFFDDTIYRLGDASSLQMDRRVLALLRHELHQTKETNVFETRFYPRSDSQDAWIYRSPVAQSVIASAGFYLGQARCDLRIASIFGEAGYYVSNPSFAIRAIHLHFRAPAPQAAAEAEAEASVDGAGVSEVDLLGGYDLEGQVLGIGATTPISLRWLF
;
A
#
# COMPACT_ATOMS: atom_id res chain seq x y z
N GLY A 1 -15.60 -29.19 1.13
CA GLY A 1 -15.62 -30.43 0.31
C GLY A 1 -14.33 -31.24 0.52
N ILE A 2 -14.18 -32.41 -0.12
CA ILE A 2 -13.03 -33.34 0.06
C ILE A 2 -11.64 -32.67 -0.02
N PHE A 3 -11.51 -31.57 -0.75
CA PHE A 3 -10.26 -30.81 -0.93
C PHE A 3 -10.18 -29.49 -0.14
N GLU A 4 -11.24 -29.13 0.59
CA GLU A 4 -11.32 -27.96 1.47
C GLU A 4 -11.45 -28.44 2.92
N PRO A 5 -10.34 -28.46 3.66
CA PRO A 5 -10.19 -29.25 4.87
C PRO A 5 -10.88 -28.65 6.10
N HIS A 6 -11.53 -27.48 6.00
CA HIS A 6 -11.97 -26.73 7.18
C HIS A 6 -13.04 -27.48 8.00
N GLY A 7 -14.00 -28.14 7.33
CA GLY A 7 -14.96 -29.00 8.03
C GLY A 7 -14.32 -30.21 8.71
N LEU A 8 -13.24 -30.76 8.16
CA LEU A 8 -12.53 -31.89 8.78
C LEU A 8 -11.80 -31.51 10.07
N LEU A 9 -11.43 -30.23 10.23
CA LEU A 9 -10.87 -29.72 11.48
C LEU A 9 -11.89 -29.63 12.60
N LEU A 10 -13.18 -29.76 12.27
CA LEU A 10 -14.29 -29.85 13.20
C LEU A 10 -14.80 -31.29 13.33
N LEU A 11 -14.19 -32.28 12.67
CA LEU A 11 -14.74 -33.64 12.58
C LEU A 11 -14.99 -34.28 13.95
N GLY A 12 -14.03 -34.23 14.87
CA GLY A 12 -14.23 -34.76 16.22
C GLY A 12 -15.27 -33.98 17.03
N ILE A 13 -15.38 -32.67 16.82
CA ILE A 13 -16.44 -31.86 17.45
C ILE A 13 -17.81 -32.33 16.93
N ILE A 14 -17.96 -32.43 15.61
CA ILE A 14 -19.20 -32.90 14.98
C ILE A 14 -19.54 -34.29 15.49
N ARG A 15 -18.57 -35.22 15.53
CA ARG A 15 -18.79 -36.61 15.93
C ARG A 15 -19.13 -36.77 17.42
N ASP A 16 -18.42 -36.07 18.30
CA ASP A 16 -18.35 -36.42 19.72
C ASP A 16 -19.07 -35.41 20.65
N LEU A 17 -19.69 -34.34 20.12
CA LEU A 17 -20.61 -33.49 20.90
C LEU A 17 -21.76 -34.33 21.52
N PRO A 18 -22.10 -34.11 22.81
CA PRO A 18 -23.05 -34.95 23.54
C PRO A 18 -24.47 -34.84 22.96
N ARG A 19 -24.97 -35.93 22.36
CA ARG A 19 -26.23 -35.96 21.60
C ARG A 19 -27.50 -35.87 22.42
N ASP A 20 -27.39 -35.98 23.74
CA ASP A 20 -28.46 -35.68 24.69
C ASP A 20 -28.64 -34.17 24.91
N GLU A 21 -27.66 -33.35 24.54
CA GLU A 21 -27.69 -31.89 24.62
C GLU A 21 -27.67 -31.20 23.23
N PHE A 22 -27.05 -31.82 22.23
CA PHE A 22 -26.83 -31.22 20.90
C PHE A 22 -27.40 -32.08 19.77
N GLU A 23 -28.10 -31.43 18.83
CA GLU A 23 -28.34 -31.97 17.48
C GLU A 23 -27.39 -31.26 16.50
N VAL A 24 -26.60 -32.02 15.74
CA VAL A 24 -25.57 -31.50 14.85
C VAL A 24 -25.93 -31.74 13.39
N LEU A 25 -26.27 -30.65 12.70
CA LEU A 25 -26.60 -30.63 11.30
C LEU A 25 -25.47 -30.01 10.47
N ILE A 26 -25.18 -30.58 9.30
CA ILE A 26 -24.20 -30.01 8.34
C ILE A 26 -24.94 -29.39 7.16
N ALA A 27 -24.65 -28.12 6.86
CA ALA A 27 -25.24 -27.41 5.72
C ALA A 27 -24.22 -27.17 4.60
N PRO A 28 -23.97 -28.13 3.68
CA PRO A 28 -22.99 -27.96 2.61
C PRO A 28 -23.52 -27.06 1.49
N ILE A 29 -22.69 -26.10 1.06
CA ILE A 29 -22.92 -25.35 -0.17
C ILE A 29 -22.41 -26.17 -1.37
N PRO A 30 -23.20 -26.36 -2.45
CA PRO A 30 -22.79 -27.14 -3.59
C PRO A 30 -21.53 -26.57 -4.26
N SER A 31 -20.50 -27.39 -4.41
CA SER A 31 -19.27 -27.00 -5.13
C SER A 31 -18.82 -28.11 -6.10
N PRO A 32 -19.54 -28.36 -7.21
CA PRO A 32 -19.15 -29.42 -8.16
C PRO A 32 -17.75 -29.14 -8.74
N PRO A 33 -16.85 -30.15 -8.83
CA PRO A 33 -17.05 -31.58 -8.61
C PRO A 33 -16.69 -32.07 -7.20
N LYS A 34 -16.59 -31.20 -6.19
CA LYS A 34 -16.17 -31.53 -4.82
C LYS A 34 -17.40 -31.86 -3.94
N PRO A 35 -17.79 -33.13 -3.76
CA PRO A 35 -18.89 -33.46 -2.87
C PRO A 35 -18.53 -33.17 -1.39
N LEU A 36 -19.56 -33.20 -0.54
CA LEU A 36 -19.38 -33.28 0.91
C LEU A 36 -18.54 -34.52 1.26
N ASP A 37 -17.69 -34.39 2.26
CA ASP A 37 -16.89 -35.52 2.74
C ASP A 37 -17.80 -36.59 3.35
N GLY A 38 -17.61 -37.85 2.95
CA GLY A 38 -18.45 -38.96 3.40
C GLY A 38 -18.39 -39.18 4.90
N GLU A 39 -17.22 -38.98 5.51
CA GLU A 39 -17.03 -39.16 6.95
C GLU A 39 -17.81 -38.10 7.72
N LEU A 40 -17.68 -36.82 7.33
CA LEU A 40 -18.45 -35.72 7.92
C LEU A 40 -19.95 -35.98 7.85
N SER A 41 -20.46 -36.42 6.69
CA SER A 41 -21.88 -36.73 6.53
C SER A 41 -22.37 -37.92 7.36
N SER A 42 -21.48 -38.87 7.68
CA SER A 42 -21.82 -40.09 8.41
C SER A 42 -21.87 -39.91 9.93
N VAL A 43 -21.20 -38.88 10.46
CA VAL A 43 -21.12 -38.62 11.91
C VAL A 43 -22.05 -37.51 12.37
N ALA A 44 -22.59 -36.71 11.44
CA ALA A 44 -23.62 -35.72 11.74
C ALA A 44 -25.00 -36.36 11.87
N ASP A 45 -25.90 -35.72 12.63
CA ASP A 45 -27.28 -36.21 12.80
C ASP A 45 -28.13 -35.97 11.54
N GLY A 46 -27.74 -34.98 10.73
CA GLY A 46 -28.38 -34.70 9.45
C GLY A 46 -27.57 -33.81 8.52
N VAL A 47 -27.95 -33.82 7.24
CA VAL A 47 -27.39 -32.94 6.22
C VAL A 47 -28.50 -32.06 5.66
N VAL A 48 -28.29 -30.75 5.69
CA VAL A 48 -29.20 -29.72 5.17
C VAL A 48 -28.63 -29.22 3.85
N PRO A 49 -28.98 -29.82 2.70
CA PRO A 49 -28.38 -29.47 1.43
C PRO A 49 -28.76 -28.03 1.06
N LEU A 50 -27.76 -27.17 0.92
CA LEU A 50 -27.95 -25.84 0.38
C LEU A 50 -27.88 -25.87 -1.15
N SER A 51 -28.25 -24.76 -1.76
CA SER A 51 -28.24 -24.52 -3.20
C SER A 51 -27.27 -23.38 -3.55
N LEU A 52 -27.15 -23.08 -4.84
CA LEU A 52 -26.45 -21.87 -5.30
C LEU A 52 -27.37 -20.64 -5.31
N THR A 53 -28.57 -20.73 -4.71
CA THR A 53 -29.56 -19.65 -4.64
C THR A 53 -29.67 -19.15 -3.21
N TYR A 54 -29.39 -17.87 -3.01
CA TYR A 54 -29.36 -17.23 -1.70
C TYR A 54 -30.71 -17.30 -0.97
N GLU A 55 -31.81 -16.97 -1.64
CA GLU A 55 -33.15 -16.94 -1.07
C GLU A 55 -33.62 -18.33 -0.62
N ASN A 56 -33.33 -19.35 -1.43
CA ASN A 56 -33.63 -20.74 -1.08
C ASN A 56 -32.84 -21.17 0.15
N ASN A 57 -31.57 -20.78 0.24
CA ASN A 57 -30.72 -21.15 1.38
C ASN A 57 -31.21 -20.50 2.67
N LEU A 58 -31.62 -19.23 2.62
CA LEU A 58 -32.24 -18.56 3.77
C LEU A 58 -33.54 -19.24 4.19
N ALA A 59 -34.42 -19.58 3.23
CA ALA A 59 -35.68 -20.27 3.54
C ALA A 59 -35.44 -21.65 4.16
N VAL A 60 -34.48 -22.41 3.64
CA VAL A 60 -34.10 -23.73 4.17
C VAL A 60 -33.55 -23.59 5.58
N LEU A 61 -32.58 -22.70 5.82
CA LEU A 61 -32.00 -22.54 7.16
C LEU A 61 -33.00 -21.95 8.17
N ALA A 62 -33.89 -21.03 7.74
CA ALA A 62 -34.97 -20.54 8.58
C ALA A 62 -35.97 -21.64 8.96
N SER A 63 -36.20 -22.62 8.07
CA SER A 63 -37.06 -23.77 8.38
C SER A 63 -36.43 -24.74 9.37
N VAL A 64 -35.09 -24.80 9.42
CA VAL A 64 -34.32 -25.56 10.42
C VAL A 64 -34.33 -24.83 11.77
N ALA A 65 -34.33 -23.49 11.75
CA ALA A 65 -34.31 -22.62 12.92
C ALA A 65 -33.17 -22.96 13.92
N PRO A 66 -31.90 -22.95 13.49
CA PRO A 66 -30.78 -23.34 14.35
C PRO A 66 -30.58 -22.35 15.51
N ASP A 67 -30.34 -22.88 16.72
CA ASP A 67 -29.93 -22.07 17.87
C ASP A 67 -28.53 -21.47 17.69
N VAL A 68 -27.64 -22.25 17.06
CA VAL A 68 -26.24 -21.91 16.80
C VAL A 68 -25.87 -22.20 15.36
N LEU A 69 -25.29 -21.23 14.67
CA LEU A 69 -24.76 -21.38 13.32
C LEU A 69 -23.24 -21.15 13.32
N VAL A 70 -22.49 -22.20 12.97
CA VAL A 70 -21.01 -22.17 12.86
C VAL A 70 -20.60 -22.14 11.39
N PHE A 71 -20.02 -21.03 10.95
CA PHE A 71 -19.40 -20.93 9.64
C PHE A 71 -17.99 -21.54 9.71
N ALA A 72 -17.80 -22.73 9.12
CA ALA A 72 -16.48 -23.38 9.08
C ALA A 72 -15.43 -22.58 8.28
N ASP A 73 -15.89 -21.83 7.28
CA ASP A 73 -15.15 -20.85 6.49
C ASP A 73 -16.18 -19.84 5.95
N LEU A 74 -15.82 -18.56 5.92
CA LEU A 74 -16.69 -17.50 5.45
C LEU A 74 -16.15 -16.78 4.21
N ASN A 75 -14.83 -16.66 4.07
CA ASN A 75 -14.22 -15.76 3.09
C ASN A 75 -13.74 -16.47 1.83
N SER A 76 -13.69 -17.81 1.84
CA SER A 76 -13.25 -18.59 0.67
C SER A 76 -14.40 -19.02 -0.25
N GLU A 77 -15.65 -18.95 0.20
CA GLU A 77 -16.83 -19.35 -0.56
C GLU A 77 -17.87 -18.20 -0.57
N PRO A 78 -18.19 -17.64 -1.76
CA PRO A 78 -19.01 -16.43 -1.84
C PRO A 78 -20.41 -16.52 -1.21
N MET A 79 -21.10 -17.65 -1.33
CA MET A 79 -22.46 -17.79 -0.80
C MET A 79 -22.49 -17.71 0.73
N SER A 80 -21.57 -18.39 1.41
CA SER A 80 -21.40 -18.32 2.87
C SER A 80 -21.10 -16.89 3.33
N HIS A 81 -20.24 -16.16 2.61
CA HIS A 81 -19.93 -14.76 2.89
C HIS A 81 -21.18 -13.88 2.90
N PHE A 82 -22.03 -13.97 1.87
CA PHE A 82 -23.26 -13.19 1.80
C PHE A 82 -24.29 -13.63 2.83
N MET A 83 -24.43 -14.94 3.05
CA MET A 83 -25.36 -15.49 4.03
C MET A 83 -25.06 -15.03 5.45
N ALA A 84 -23.79 -14.84 5.81
CA ALA A 84 -23.44 -14.33 7.14
C ALA A 84 -24.00 -12.95 7.47
N TYR A 85 -24.33 -12.11 6.47
CA TYR A 85 -25.00 -10.83 6.74
C TYR A 85 -26.44 -10.99 7.20
N SER A 86 -27.06 -12.14 6.89
CA SER A 86 -28.36 -12.50 7.47
C SER A 86 -28.16 -13.04 8.88
N ARG A 87 -28.97 -12.55 9.82
CA ARG A 87 -29.05 -13.14 11.16
C ARG A 87 -29.98 -14.35 11.10
N ILE A 88 -29.41 -15.51 10.80
CA ILE A 88 -30.11 -16.78 10.59
C ILE A 88 -30.31 -17.52 11.92
N ALA A 89 -29.33 -17.44 12.82
CA ALA A 89 -29.38 -18.02 14.16
C ALA A 89 -29.25 -16.94 15.25
N PRO A 90 -29.81 -17.17 16.45
CA PRO A 90 -29.56 -16.35 17.62
C PRO A 90 -28.06 -16.23 17.95
N LEU A 91 -27.28 -17.30 17.75
CA LEU A 91 -25.84 -17.31 17.92
C LEU A 91 -25.16 -17.65 16.59
N GLN A 92 -24.36 -16.72 16.05
CA GLN A 92 -23.56 -16.95 14.85
C GLN A 92 -22.08 -16.82 15.17
N MET A 93 -21.30 -17.80 14.75
CA MET A 93 -19.85 -17.79 14.96
C MET A 93 -19.11 -18.26 13.72
N VAL A 94 -17.88 -17.81 13.57
CA VAL A 94 -16.99 -18.23 12.49
C VAL A 94 -15.80 -18.98 13.06
N PHE A 95 -15.49 -20.11 12.45
CA PHE A 95 -14.26 -20.84 12.67
C PHE A 95 -13.20 -20.39 11.68
N TRP A 96 -11.94 -20.51 12.04
CA TRP A 96 -10.81 -19.92 11.32
C TRP A 96 -10.46 -20.60 9.98
N GLY A 97 -11.38 -21.32 9.32
CA GLY A 97 -11.15 -21.89 7.98
C GLY A 97 -10.55 -20.86 7.00
N ASN A 98 -10.94 -19.60 7.15
CA ASN A 98 -10.08 -18.48 6.78
C ASN A 98 -9.48 -17.83 8.04
N PRO A 99 -8.14 -17.82 8.24
CA PRO A 99 -7.49 -17.36 9.47
C PRO A 99 -7.39 -15.83 9.56
N LEU A 100 -8.51 -15.14 9.32
CA LEU A 100 -8.72 -13.70 9.34
C LEU A 100 -10.14 -13.41 9.84
N THR A 101 -10.36 -12.22 10.38
CA THR A 101 -11.68 -11.69 10.72
C THR A 101 -12.69 -11.82 9.56
N SER A 102 -13.96 -12.08 9.88
CA SER A 102 -15.04 -11.95 8.90
C SER A 102 -15.29 -10.49 8.52
N GLY A 103 -15.01 -9.55 9.43
CA GLY A 103 -15.43 -8.16 9.29
C GLY A 103 -16.95 -7.97 9.32
N ASN A 104 -17.72 -9.00 9.67
CA ASN A 104 -19.16 -9.02 9.55
C ASN A 104 -19.83 -8.79 10.92
N PRO A 105 -20.64 -7.72 11.09
CA PRO A 105 -21.28 -7.41 12.37
C PRO A 105 -22.34 -8.42 12.80
N SER A 106 -22.82 -9.28 11.89
CA SER A 106 -23.78 -10.33 12.18
C SER A 106 -23.14 -11.59 12.76
N ILE A 107 -21.80 -11.66 12.86
CA ILE A 107 -21.06 -12.75 13.49
C ILE A 107 -20.65 -12.34 14.91
N ASP A 108 -21.08 -13.11 15.91
CA ASP A 108 -20.85 -12.82 17.31
C ASP A 108 -19.44 -13.21 17.74
N TYR A 109 -19.00 -14.42 17.34
CA TYR A 109 -17.74 -15.00 17.81
C TYR A 109 -16.83 -15.46 16.69
N PHE A 110 -15.53 -15.22 16.85
CA PHE A 110 -14.48 -15.90 16.10
C PHE A 110 -13.87 -16.97 16.99
N VAL A 111 -14.03 -18.25 16.64
CA VAL A 111 -13.56 -19.36 17.47
C VAL A 111 -12.11 -19.69 17.15
N SER A 112 -11.23 -19.53 18.14
CA SER A 112 -9.78 -19.79 18.07
C SER A 112 -9.31 -20.51 19.35
N ALA A 113 -7.99 -20.57 19.57
CA ALA A 113 -7.41 -21.31 20.70
C ALA A 113 -6.24 -20.58 21.36
N ASP A 114 -6.03 -20.82 22.66
CA ASP A 114 -5.01 -20.16 23.46
C ASP A 114 -3.56 -20.44 22.99
N ARG A 115 -3.29 -21.61 22.40
CA ARG A 115 -1.98 -21.96 21.82
C ARG A 115 -1.78 -21.44 20.40
N MET A 116 -2.84 -21.01 19.73
CA MET A 116 -2.76 -20.39 18.40
C MET A 116 -2.68 -18.87 18.48
N GLU A 117 -3.33 -18.29 19.47
CA GLU A 117 -3.40 -16.86 19.71
C GLU A 117 -2.31 -16.42 20.71
N PHE A 118 -2.34 -15.17 21.14
CA PHE A 118 -1.47 -14.70 22.21
C PHE A 118 -2.09 -15.02 23.58
N ALA A 119 -1.27 -15.53 24.51
CA ALA A 119 -1.69 -15.97 25.86
C ALA A 119 -2.36 -14.88 26.71
N LYS A 120 -2.26 -13.61 26.28
CA LYS A 120 -2.90 -12.45 26.91
C LYS A 120 -3.58 -11.56 25.87
N ARG A 121 -4.31 -12.17 24.92
CA ARG A 121 -5.28 -11.44 24.08
C ARG A 121 -6.42 -10.92 24.96
N THR A 122 -6.07 -9.95 25.79
CA THR A 122 -6.99 -9.04 26.46
C THR A 122 -7.55 -8.16 25.36
N ARG A 123 -8.79 -7.71 25.48
CA ARG A 123 -9.35 -6.66 24.62
C ARG A 123 -8.56 -5.37 24.85
N VAL A 124 -7.33 -5.29 24.34
CA VAL A 124 -6.46 -4.12 24.38
C VAL A 124 -7.08 -3.13 23.41
N SER A 125 -8.13 -2.43 23.87
CA SER A 125 -9.05 -1.62 23.07
C SER A 125 -9.81 -2.40 21.95
N PRO A 126 -11.15 -2.31 21.90
CA PRO A 126 -11.93 -2.77 20.75
C PRO A 126 -11.43 -2.24 19.39
N ASP A 127 -10.73 -1.10 19.37
CA ASP A 127 -10.23 -0.45 18.15
C ASP A 127 -8.89 -1.01 17.62
N LEU A 128 -8.18 -1.87 18.38
CA LEU A 128 -6.89 -2.47 17.99
C LEU A 128 -6.97 -3.97 17.74
N ASP A 129 -8.08 -4.61 18.10
CA ASP A 129 -8.29 -6.02 17.80
C ASP A 129 -8.47 -6.17 16.28
N PRO A 130 -7.65 -6.99 15.58
CA PRO A 130 -7.85 -7.22 14.16
C PRO A 130 -9.15 -7.98 13.82
N TYR A 131 -9.96 -8.35 14.81
CA TYR A 131 -11.19 -9.09 14.67
C TYR A 131 -12.39 -8.21 15.03
N SER A 132 -13.43 -8.31 14.20
CA SER A 132 -14.70 -7.61 14.47
C SER A 132 -15.54 -8.38 15.48
N GLU A 133 -15.36 -9.70 15.54
CA GLU A 133 -16.05 -10.62 16.43
C GLU A 133 -15.39 -10.65 17.81
N GLN A 134 -16.14 -11.12 18.82
CA GLN A 134 -15.52 -11.53 20.07
C GLN A 134 -14.72 -12.82 19.85
N VAL A 135 -13.41 -12.79 20.07
CA VAL A 135 -12.59 -13.99 19.92
C VAL A 135 -12.72 -14.90 21.13
N VAL A 136 -12.99 -16.17 20.85
CA VAL A 136 -13.03 -17.25 21.83
C VAL A 136 -11.67 -17.94 21.82
N LEU A 137 -11.08 -18.09 23.01
CA LEU A 137 -9.82 -18.81 23.19
C LEU A 137 -10.11 -20.15 23.86
N LEU A 138 -10.35 -21.18 23.05
CA LEU A 138 -10.47 -22.55 23.55
C LEU A 138 -9.13 -23.03 24.10
N GLY A 139 -9.15 -23.78 25.20
CA GLY A 139 -7.93 -24.32 25.78
C GLY A 139 -7.26 -25.35 24.87
N GLY A 140 -5.94 -25.24 24.67
CA GLY A 140 -5.17 -26.17 23.84
C GLY A 140 -5.10 -25.74 22.37
N GLN A 141 -5.30 -26.68 21.45
CA GLN A 141 -5.23 -26.38 20.01
C GLN A 141 -6.57 -25.86 19.46
N GLY A 142 -7.70 -26.18 20.11
CA GLY A 142 -9.06 -25.81 19.69
C GLY A 142 -9.53 -26.41 18.37
N ILE A 143 -8.78 -27.37 17.82
CA ILE A 143 -8.97 -27.92 16.47
C ILE A 143 -8.78 -29.43 16.52
N TRP A 144 -9.50 -30.14 15.65
CA TRP A 144 -9.41 -31.59 15.56
C TRP A 144 -8.49 -32.03 14.41
N TYR A 145 -7.61 -32.97 14.71
CA TYR A 145 -6.90 -33.74 13.70
C TYR A 145 -6.96 -35.21 14.08
N ASP A 146 -7.42 -36.04 13.15
CA ASP A 146 -7.17 -37.46 13.27
C ASP A 146 -5.69 -37.75 13.05
N VAL A 147 -5.25 -38.88 13.60
CA VAL A 147 -3.92 -39.41 13.31
C VAL A 147 -3.80 -39.53 11.78
N PRO A 148 -2.84 -38.83 11.14
CA PRO A 148 -2.73 -38.83 9.70
C PRO A 148 -2.62 -40.26 9.19
N PHE A 149 -3.47 -40.63 8.24
CA PHE A 149 -3.39 -41.92 7.57
C PHE A 149 -2.02 -42.01 6.87
N ARG A 150 -1.07 -42.68 7.52
CA ARG A 150 0.15 -43.14 6.87
C ARG A 150 -0.26 -44.30 5.99
N ALA A 151 -0.67 -43.99 4.76
CA ALA A 151 -0.75 -45.02 3.75
C ALA A 151 0.55 -45.82 3.78
N ASN A 152 0.48 -47.12 3.50
CA ASN A 152 1.68 -47.82 3.06
C ASN A 152 2.19 -47.05 1.83
N LEU A 153 3.15 -46.14 2.04
CA LEU A 153 3.87 -45.40 1.00
C LEU A 153 4.81 -46.37 0.25
N THR A 154 4.42 -47.64 0.15
CA THR A 154 5.13 -48.70 -0.53
C THR A 154 5.00 -48.45 -2.02
N SER A 155 6.10 -48.01 -2.61
CA SER A 155 6.32 -47.97 -4.05
C SER A 155 7.74 -48.49 -4.27
N ASP A 156 7.96 -49.12 -5.42
CA ASP A 156 9.24 -49.70 -5.79
C ASP A 156 10.30 -48.63 -6.12
N VAL A 157 9.89 -47.37 -6.26
CA VAL A 157 10.77 -46.23 -6.53
C VAL A 157 11.13 -45.54 -5.22
N GLU A 158 12.40 -45.17 -5.07
CA GLU A 158 12.86 -44.37 -3.94
C GLU A 158 12.25 -42.95 -4.01
N PRO A 159 11.67 -42.40 -2.93
CA PRO A 159 10.95 -41.14 -2.97
C PRO A 159 11.71 -39.92 -3.53
N ARG A 160 13.01 -39.73 -3.22
CA ARG A 160 13.76 -38.59 -3.79
C ARG A 160 13.96 -38.75 -5.29
N GLU A 161 14.25 -39.97 -5.75
CA GLU A 161 14.36 -40.29 -7.18
C GLU A 161 13.06 -40.01 -7.94
N GLU A 162 11.91 -40.35 -7.36
CA GLU A 162 10.59 -40.09 -7.95
C GLU A 162 10.33 -38.60 -8.23
N PHE A 163 10.83 -37.71 -7.36
CA PHE A 163 10.66 -36.26 -7.49
C PHE A 163 11.88 -35.57 -8.12
N GLY A 164 12.90 -36.31 -8.57
CA GLY A 164 14.12 -35.74 -9.15
C GLY A 164 14.97 -34.95 -8.15
N LEU A 165 14.94 -35.33 -6.87
CA LEU A 165 15.64 -34.66 -5.78
C LEU A 165 17.00 -35.33 -5.49
N PRO A 166 18.03 -34.57 -5.10
CA PRO A 166 19.35 -35.12 -4.81
C PRO A 166 19.36 -36.01 -3.56
N LYS A 167 20.07 -37.15 -3.63
CA LYS A 167 20.12 -38.17 -2.56
C LYS A 167 21.12 -37.85 -1.45
N ASP A 168 22.14 -37.05 -1.76
CA ASP A 168 23.30 -36.75 -0.91
C ASP A 168 23.32 -35.32 -0.37
N LYS A 169 22.23 -34.57 -0.53
CA LYS A 169 22.09 -33.18 -0.09
C LYS A 169 21.01 -33.02 0.98
N THR A 170 21.17 -32.00 1.82
CA THR A 170 20.15 -31.56 2.78
C THR A 170 19.03 -30.83 2.04
N LEU A 171 17.80 -31.30 2.19
CA LEU A 171 16.62 -30.73 1.53
C LEU A 171 15.80 -29.87 2.49
N TYR A 172 15.76 -28.57 2.22
CA TYR A 172 14.86 -27.61 2.86
C TYR A 172 13.59 -27.46 2.05
N PHE A 173 12.45 -27.82 2.60
CA PHE A 173 11.19 -27.84 1.87
C PHE A 173 10.29 -26.66 2.23
N VAL A 174 9.85 -25.94 1.21
CA VAL A 174 8.80 -24.91 1.31
C VAL A 174 7.50 -25.49 0.74
N GLY A 175 6.78 -26.21 1.61
CA GLY A 175 5.63 -27.03 1.22
C GLY A 175 4.30 -26.30 1.01
N GLN A 176 4.30 -24.98 0.87
CA GLN A 176 3.08 -24.18 0.65
C GLN A 176 2.90 -23.78 -0.81
N GLY A 177 1.66 -23.48 -1.20
CA GLY A 177 1.37 -22.90 -2.51
C GLY A 177 1.99 -21.52 -2.68
N VAL A 178 2.45 -21.22 -3.90
CA VAL A 178 3.14 -19.96 -4.23
C VAL A 178 2.39 -18.70 -3.80
N PHE A 179 1.05 -18.71 -3.81
CA PHE A 179 0.23 -17.56 -3.38
C PHE A 179 0.39 -17.21 -1.89
N LYS A 180 0.95 -18.10 -1.07
CA LYS A 180 1.28 -17.83 0.34
C LYS A 180 2.69 -17.25 0.54
N LEU A 181 3.53 -17.23 -0.50
CA LEU A 181 4.95 -16.87 -0.41
C LEU A 181 5.15 -15.37 -0.57
N HIS A 182 5.15 -14.68 0.57
CA HIS A 182 5.35 -13.23 0.65
C HIS A 182 6.84 -12.83 0.51
N PRO A 183 7.18 -11.68 -0.09
CA PRO A 183 8.58 -11.26 -0.27
C PRO A 183 9.42 -11.21 1.01
N VAL A 184 8.80 -10.97 2.17
CA VAL A 184 9.49 -10.95 3.47
C VAL A 184 10.10 -12.31 3.86
N PHE A 185 9.64 -13.40 3.27
CA PHE A 185 10.20 -14.73 3.47
C PHE A 185 11.46 -14.98 2.62
N ASP A 186 11.65 -14.21 1.54
CA ASP A 186 12.72 -14.44 0.58
C ASP A 186 14.11 -14.27 1.23
N GLU A 187 14.24 -13.36 2.20
CA GLU A 187 15.47 -13.13 2.97
C GLU A 187 15.87 -14.36 3.80
N ALA A 188 14.90 -15.01 4.48
CA ALA A 188 15.17 -16.24 5.22
C ALA A 188 15.71 -17.35 4.31
N VAL A 189 15.14 -17.49 3.11
CA VAL A 189 15.60 -18.47 2.11
C VAL A 189 17.02 -18.17 1.66
N ALA A 190 17.33 -16.90 1.39
CA ALA A 190 18.66 -16.48 0.96
C ALA A 190 19.72 -16.70 2.05
N GLN A 191 19.39 -16.40 3.32
CA GLN A 191 20.29 -16.61 4.46
C GLN A 191 20.55 -18.11 4.70
N VAL A 192 19.52 -18.96 4.64
CA VAL A 192 19.70 -20.42 4.76
C VAL A 192 20.59 -20.98 3.66
N LEU A 193 20.37 -20.58 2.40
CA LEU A 193 21.24 -21.00 1.29
C LEU A 193 22.68 -20.49 1.46
N ALA A 194 22.86 -19.27 1.99
CA ALA A 194 24.19 -18.73 2.22
C ALA A 194 24.96 -19.47 3.32
N GLY A 195 24.26 -19.90 4.38
CA GLY A 195 24.86 -20.60 5.52
C GLY A 195 25.12 -22.09 5.32
N ASP A 196 24.41 -22.74 4.39
CA ASP A 196 24.57 -24.17 4.08
C ASP A 196 24.97 -24.37 2.60
N PRO A 197 26.27 -24.57 2.32
CA PRO A 197 26.78 -24.78 0.96
C PRO A 197 26.22 -26.03 0.25
N ASP A 198 25.85 -27.07 1.02
CA ASP A 198 25.30 -28.33 0.51
C ASP A 198 23.76 -28.37 0.56
N GLY A 199 23.14 -27.33 1.12
CA GLY A 199 21.70 -27.19 1.23
C GLY A 199 21.01 -26.97 -0.12
N VAL A 200 19.85 -27.60 -0.32
CA VAL A 200 18.99 -27.42 -1.49
C VAL A 200 17.60 -27.02 -1.00
N VAL A 201 17.07 -25.89 -1.49
CA VAL A 201 15.72 -25.44 -1.15
C VAL A 201 14.73 -25.89 -2.22
N VAL A 202 13.71 -26.63 -1.81
CA VAL A 202 12.70 -27.23 -2.69
C VAL A 202 11.36 -26.54 -2.47
N PHE A 203 10.83 -25.91 -3.51
CA PHE A 203 9.51 -25.28 -3.53
C PHE A 203 8.49 -26.13 -4.28
N LEU A 204 7.22 -26.03 -3.90
CA LEU A 204 6.13 -26.43 -4.78
C LEU A 204 5.95 -25.41 -5.92
N ALA A 205 5.79 -25.90 -7.14
CA ALA A 205 5.38 -25.07 -8.27
C ALA A 205 3.98 -24.46 -8.07
N GLY A 206 3.72 -23.32 -8.70
CA GLY A 206 2.41 -22.69 -8.75
C GLY A 206 1.40 -23.54 -9.52
N GLN A 207 0.10 -23.35 -9.25
CA GLN A 207 -0.97 -23.95 -10.07
C GLN A 207 -0.89 -23.50 -11.54
N ARG A 208 -0.37 -22.28 -11.74
CA ARG A 208 -0.06 -21.70 -13.04
C ARG A 208 1.45 -21.56 -13.16
N PRO A 209 2.08 -22.00 -14.27
CA PRO A 209 3.53 -21.84 -14.47
C PRO A 209 4.02 -20.40 -14.26
N GLN A 210 3.21 -19.41 -14.64
CA GLN A 210 3.51 -18.00 -14.49
C GLN A 210 3.75 -17.60 -13.03
N TRP A 211 3.04 -18.21 -12.07
CA TRP A 211 3.24 -17.91 -10.65
C TRP A 211 4.60 -18.37 -10.16
N THR A 212 5.05 -19.54 -10.63
CA THR A 212 6.40 -20.05 -10.37
C THR A 212 7.45 -19.10 -10.93
N GLU A 213 7.27 -18.64 -12.16
CA GLU A 213 8.21 -17.72 -12.80
C GLU A 213 8.25 -16.35 -12.11
N MET A 214 7.11 -15.83 -11.64
CA MET A 214 7.08 -14.61 -10.83
C MET A 214 7.85 -14.76 -9.51
N LEU A 215 7.71 -15.90 -8.83
CA LEU A 215 8.47 -16.17 -7.62
C LEU A 215 9.97 -16.22 -7.91
N LYS A 216 10.38 -16.94 -8.96
CA LYS A 216 11.79 -17.01 -9.39
C LYS A 216 12.34 -15.63 -9.72
N ALA A 217 11.60 -14.82 -10.49
CA ALA A 217 12.02 -13.49 -10.89
C ALA A 217 12.28 -12.56 -9.69
N ARG A 218 11.52 -12.74 -8.60
CA ARG A 218 11.68 -11.97 -7.35
C ARG A 218 12.78 -12.52 -6.43
N LEU A 219 12.80 -13.84 -6.23
CA LEU A 219 13.66 -14.51 -5.25
C LEU A 219 15.11 -14.63 -5.73
N LEU A 220 15.33 -15.02 -6.99
CA LEU A 220 16.68 -15.33 -7.50
C LEU A 220 17.65 -14.14 -7.51
N PRO A 221 17.23 -12.89 -7.81
CA PRO A 221 18.11 -11.72 -7.66
C PRO A 221 18.62 -11.55 -6.22
N LEU A 222 17.75 -11.66 -5.22
CA LEU A 222 18.14 -11.57 -3.81
C LEU A 222 19.12 -12.69 -3.44
N VAL A 223 18.78 -13.93 -3.77
CA VAL A 223 19.65 -15.10 -3.52
C VAL A 223 21.03 -14.92 -4.17
N ARG A 224 21.08 -14.40 -5.41
CA ARG A 224 22.34 -14.10 -6.08
C ARG A 224 23.15 -13.02 -5.39
N ALA A 225 22.50 -11.97 -4.89
CA ALA A 225 23.16 -10.92 -4.13
C ALA A 225 23.72 -11.44 -2.80
N THR A 226 23.03 -12.39 -2.16
CA THR A 226 23.43 -12.91 -0.84
C THR A 226 24.51 -14.00 -0.90
N CYS A 227 24.44 -14.96 -1.83
CA CYS A 227 25.38 -16.09 -1.90
C CYS A 227 25.92 -16.42 -3.30
N GLY A 228 25.81 -15.50 -4.26
CA GLY A 228 26.38 -15.66 -5.59
C GLY A 228 25.65 -16.71 -6.44
N ALA A 229 26.39 -17.65 -7.06
CA ALA A 229 25.83 -18.66 -7.96
C ALA A 229 25.09 -19.82 -7.23
N CYS A 230 24.42 -19.53 -6.12
CA CYS A 230 23.65 -20.49 -5.33
C CYS A 230 22.23 -20.73 -5.86
N GLY A 231 21.77 -19.97 -6.86
CA GLY A 231 20.42 -20.07 -7.41
C GLY A 231 20.05 -21.44 -8.00
N ASP A 232 21.04 -22.20 -8.49
CA ASP A 232 20.83 -23.55 -9.02
C ASP A 232 20.47 -24.59 -7.93
N ARG A 233 20.63 -24.21 -6.64
CA ARG A 233 20.20 -25.01 -5.49
C ARG A 233 18.75 -24.76 -5.08
N ILE A 234 17.99 -23.99 -5.88
CA ILE A 234 16.55 -23.81 -5.71
C ILE A 234 15.81 -24.67 -6.72
N LEU A 235 15.13 -25.70 -6.23
CA LEU A 235 14.37 -26.64 -7.05
C LEU A 235 12.87 -26.39 -6.93
N PHE A 236 12.14 -26.64 -8.02
CA PHE A 236 10.69 -26.55 -8.07
C PHE A 236 10.10 -27.91 -8.45
N VAL A 237 9.36 -28.52 -7.53
CA VAL A 237 8.64 -29.77 -7.80
C VAL A 237 7.18 -29.50 -8.16
N PRO A 238 6.56 -30.27 -9.06
CA PRO A 238 5.15 -30.11 -9.38
C PRO A 238 4.25 -30.22 -8.15
N ARG A 239 3.10 -29.54 -8.19
CA ARG A 239 2.05 -29.74 -7.17
C ARG A 239 1.56 -31.17 -7.23
N GLN A 240 1.39 -31.76 -6.06
CA GLN A 240 0.86 -33.11 -5.93
C GLN A 240 -0.67 -33.07 -5.99
N GLY A 241 -1.25 -33.88 -6.89
CA GLY A 241 -2.70 -33.94 -7.10
C GLY A 241 -3.46 -34.77 -6.08
N THR A 242 -2.74 -35.51 -5.21
CA THR A 242 -3.32 -36.39 -4.19
C THR A 242 -2.64 -36.16 -2.84
N ALA A 243 -3.36 -36.42 -1.75
CA ALA A 243 -2.80 -36.36 -0.40
C ALA A 243 -1.61 -37.33 -0.23
N ILE A 244 -1.72 -38.54 -0.81
CA ILE A 244 -0.65 -39.54 -0.78
C ILE A 244 0.62 -39.03 -1.49
N GLY A 245 0.48 -38.43 -2.68
CA GLY A 245 1.63 -37.86 -3.40
C GLY A 245 2.30 -36.74 -2.62
N TYR A 246 1.52 -35.88 -1.96
CA TYR A 246 2.06 -34.82 -1.10
C TYR A 246 2.79 -35.39 0.12
N GLN A 247 2.18 -36.33 0.83
CA GLN A 247 2.79 -36.99 2.00
C GLN A 247 4.06 -37.74 1.63
N ARG A 248 4.10 -38.34 0.44
CA ARG A 248 5.29 -39.02 -0.09
C ARG A 248 6.43 -38.04 -0.36
N LEU A 249 6.15 -36.89 -0.97
CA LEU A 249 7.12 -35.80 -1.14
C LEU A 249 7.61 -35.29 0.21
N VAL A 250 6.71 -35.03 1.16
CA VAL A 250 7.09 -34.62 2.51
C VAL A 250 7.97 -35.67 3.18
N SER A 251 7.68 -36.97 3.04
CA SER A 251 8.45 -38.03 3.70
C SER A 251 9.93 -38.11 3.31
N CYS A 252 10.35 -37.45 2.24
CA CYS A 252 11.71 -37.54 1.71
C CYS A 252 12.56 -36.26 1.82
N VAL A 253 12.03 -35.20 2.45
CA VAL A 253 12.76 -33.96 2.76
C VAL A 253 13.30 -33.97 4.19
N ASP A 254 14.25 -33.09 4.50
CA ASP A 254 14.96 -33.12 5.79
C ASP A 254 14.43 -32.09 6.78
N ILE A 255 14.20 -30.86 6.33
CA ILE A 255 13.76 -29.71 7.13
C ILE A 255 12.66 -28.97 6.38
N VAL A 256 11.60 -28.54 7.07
CA VAL A 256 10.60 -27.64 6.48
C VAL A 256 10.90 -26.19 6.86
N LEU A 257 10.97 -25.31 5.86
CA LEU A 257 10.97 -23.87 6.08
C LEU A 257 9.53 -23.38 6.00
N HIS A 258 8.93 -23.06 7.15
CA HIS A 258 7.54 -22.61 7.20
C HIS A 258 7.45 -21.14 6.76
N PRO A 259 6.75 -20.84 5.67
CA PRO A 259 6.71 -19.49 5.15
C PRO A 259 5.89 -18.56 6.04
N PHE A 260 6.34 -17.30 6.13
CA PHE A 260 5.67 -16.23 6.84
C PHE A 260 5.43 -15.04 5.90
N PRO A 261 4.39 -14.22 6.12
CA PRO A 261 3.48 -14.22 7.27
C PRO A 261 2.34 -15.24 7.17
N PHE A 262 2.26 -16.01 6.07
CA PHE A 262 1.20 -17.00 5.86
C PHE A 262 1.73 -18.43 5.74
N GLY A 263 1.57 -19.18 6.83
CA GLY A 263 1.98 -20.56 6.92
C GLY A 263 0.94 -21.61 6.52
N GLY A 264 1.35 -22.87 6.68
CA GLY A 264 0.48 -24.05 6.64
C GLY A 264 -0.08 -24.43 8.01
N SER A 265 -1.21 -25.16 7.99
CA SER A 265 -1.78 -25.82 9.17
C SER A 265 -1.79 -27.33 8.96
N ARG A 266 -2.66 -27.86 8.09
CA ARG A 266 -2.70 -29.30 7.75
C ARG A 266 -1.40 -29.82 7.14
N THR A 267 -0.80 -29.05 6.24
CA THR A 267 0.50 -29.38 5.63
C THR A 267 1.64 -29.42 6.64
N SER A 268 1.56 -28.60 7.71
CA SER A 268 2.49 -28.66 8.84
C SER A 268 2.25 -29.88 9.71
N ALA A 269 0.99 -30.27 9.90
CA ALA A 269 0.62 -31.51 10.58
C ALA A 269 1.18 -32.75 9.83
N ASP A 270 1.13 -32.77 8.49
CA ASP A 270 1.75 -33.83 7.68
C ASP A 270 3.26 -33.96 7.94
N ALA A 271 4.00 -32.83 8.02
CA ALA A 271 5.43 -32.86 8.33
C ALA A 271 5.73 -33.44 9.73
N ILE A 272 4.96 -33.03 10.74
CA ILE A 272 5.06 -33.57 12.11
C ILE A 272 4.73 -35.07 12.14
N ALA A 273 3.78 -35.52 11.32
CA ALA A 273 3.44 -36.92 11.17
C ALA A 273 4.62 -37.77 10.72
N PHE A 274 5.57 -37.22 9.96
CA PHE A 274 6.82 -37.89 9.56
C PHE A 274 8.01 -37.60 10.49
N GLY A 275 7.81 -36.82 11.55
CA GLY A 275 8.89 -36.42 12.46
C GLY A 275 9.84 -35.39 11.85
N ILE A 276 9.41 -34.68 10.80
CA ILE A 276 10.27 -33.73 10.09
C ILE A 276 10.24 -32.40 10.84
N PRO A 277 11.40 -31.87 11.26
CA PRO A 277 11.48 -30.58 11.93
C PRO A 277 11.11 -29.45 10.97
N MET A 278 10.37 -28.48 11.49
CA MET A 278 9.91 -27.32 10.75
C MET A 278 10.30 -26.07 11.53
N VAL A 279 11.04 -25.15 10.90
CA VAL A 279 11.33 -23.86 11.50
C VAL A 279 10.17 -22.92 11.20
N VAL A 280 9.66 -22.24 12.23
CA VAL A 280 8.45 -21.41 12.18
C VAL A 280 8.75 -20.03 12.72
N PHE A 281 8.27 -18.98 12.05
CA PHE A 281 8.33 -17.61 12.55
C PHE A 281 6.90 -17.07 12.79
N PRO A 282 6.46 -16.90 14.05
CA PRO A 282 5.14 -16.38 14.37
C PRO A 282 4.93 -14.96 13.86
N THR A 283 3.71 -14.66 13.41
CA THR A 283 3.28 -13.29 13.13
C THR A 283 2.08 -12.89 13.99
N MET A 284 1.66 -11.62 13.93
CA MET A 284 0.52 -11.13 14.70
C MET A 284 -0.83 -11.74 14.29
N SER A 285 -0.94 -12.22 13.05
CA SER A 285 -2.18 -12.83 12.55
C SER A 285 -2.16 -14.35 12.73
N LEU A 286 -3.32 -14.94 13.02
CA LEU A 286 -3.50 -16.38 13.20
C LEU A 286 -2.85 -17.23 12.08
N ARG A 287 -2.89 -16.76 10.82
CA ARG A 287 -2.25 -17.42 9.66
C ARG A 287 -0.75 -17.69 9.78
N GLY A 288 -0.03 -16.97 10.65
CA GLY A 288 1.39 -17.20 10.94
C GLY A 288 1.64 -18.01 12.22
N ARG A 289 0.59 -18.39 12.95
CA ARG A 289 0.70 -18.97 14.30
C ARG A 289 0.18 -20.40 14.41
N MET A 290 -0.56 -20.90 13.41
CA MET A 290 -1.13 -22.25 13.44
C MET A 290 -0.07 -23.33 13.74
N ALA A 291 1.11 -23.27 13.10
CA ALA A 291 2.19 -24.23 13.35
C ALA A 291 2.85 -24.08 14.74
N VAL A 292 2.82 -22.88 15.34
CA VAL A 292 3.33 -22.64 16.69
C VAL A 292 2.49 -23.38 17.73
N SER A 293 1.19 -23.54 17.48
CA SER A 293 0.30 -24.28 18.39
C SER A 293 0.69 -25.75 18.52
N TYR A 294 1.23 -26.37 17.45
CA TYR A 294 1.72 -27.75 17.50
C TYR A 294 2.93 -27.87 18.41
N TYR A 295 3.94 -27.01 18.24
CA TYR A 295 5.13 -27.04 19.10
C TYR A 295 4.81 -26.66 20.54
N SER A 296 3.92 -25.70 20.75
CA SER A 296 3.43 -25.36 22.10
C SER A 296 2.69 -26.52 22.76
N THR A 297 2.02 -27.36 21.97
CA THR A 297 1.35 -28.58 22.45
C THR A 297 2.32 -29.71 22.74
N MET A 298 3.34 -29.87 21.92
CA MET A 298 4.34 -30.93 22.05
C MET A 298 5.39 -30.63 23.14
N GLY A 299 5.64 -29.36 23.46
CA GLY A 299 6.42 -28.95 24.63
C GLY A 299 7.36 -27.78 24.40
N PRO A 300 7.78 -27.09 25.48
CA PRO A 300 8.55 -25.84 25.41
C PRO A 300 9.94 -25.99 24.76
N GLU A 301 10.52 -27.18 24.81
CA GLU A 301 11.83 -27.41 24.21
C GLU A 301 11.78 -27.41 22.67
N LEU A 302 10.68 -27.86 22.07
CA LEU A 302 10.47 -27.72 20.63
C LEU A 302 10.21 -26.27 20.25
N VAL A 303 9.50 -25.50 21.08
CA VAL A 303 9.31 -24.05 20.86
C VAL A 303 10.68 -23.37 20.80
N LYS A 304 11.55 -23.60 21.78
CA LYS A 304 12.91 -23.02 21.81
C LYS A 304 13.76 -23.39 20.58
N ARG A 305 13.62 -24.62 20.09
CA ARG A 305 14.43 -25.14 18.97
C ARG A 305 13.93 -24.74 17.60
N LEU A 306 12.62 -24.52 17.44
CA LEU A 306 11.99 -24.45 16.12
C LEU A 306 11.13 -23.21 15.90
N VAL A 307 10.84 -22.42 16.94
CA VAL A 307 10.08 -21.17 16.82
C VAL A 307 11.04 -19.99 16.91
N ALA A 308 11.17 -19.26 15.81
CA ALA A 308 12.10 -18.15 15.65
C ALA A 308 11.57 -16.83 16.22
N GLY A 309 12.46 -15.99 16.75
CA GLY A 309 12.15 -14.63 17.20
C GLY A 309 12.18 -13.58 16.08
N ASP A 310 13.01 -13.80 15.06
CA ASP A 310 13.16 -12.93 13.89
C ASP A 310 13.67 -13.73 12.68
N VAL A 311 13.95 -13.03 11.57
CA VAL A 311 14.43 -13.64 10.31
C VAL A 311 15.81 -14.28 10.45
N GLN A 312 16.71 -13.68 11.24
CA GLN A 312 18.06 -14.21 11.45
C GLN A 312 18.02 -15.47 12.31
N ASP A 313 17.29 -15.44 13.43
CA ASP A 313 17.07 -16.62 14.28
C ASP A 313 16.35 -17.75 13.52
N PHE A 314 15.47 -17.41 12.56
CA PHE A 314 14.87 -18.40 11.67
C PHE A 314 15.93 -19.11 10.82
N ALA A 315 16.85 -18.35 10.19
CA ALA A 315 17.95 -18.93 9.42
C ALA A 315 18.90 -19.73 10.31
N ASP A 316 19.28 -19.20 11.47
CA ASP A 316 20.21 -19.84 12.41
C ASP A 316 19.65 -21.17 12.93
N LYS A 317 18.35 -21.25 13.25
CA LYS A 317 17.70 -22.52 13.65
C LYS A 317 17.65 -23.53 12.50
N ALA A 318 17.39 -23.08 11.27
CA ALA A 318 17.43 -23.96 10.10
C ALA A 318 18.85 -24.52 9.86
N LEU A 319 19.87 -23.67 10.00
CA LEU A 319 21.27 -24.06 9.89
C LEU A 319 21.73 -24.96 11.04
N ALA A 320 21.23 -24.74 12.26
CA ALA A 320 21.50 -25.62 13.39
C ALA A 320 20.96 -27.05 13.15
N LEU A 321 19.84 -27.19 12.43
CA LEU A 321 19.31 -28.50 12.04
C LEU A 321 20.13 -29.18 10.95
N SER A 322 20.66 -28.44 9.97
CA SER A 322 21.40 -29.04 8.85
C SER A 322 22.86 -29.31 9.16
N LEU A 323 23.52 -28.40 9.88
CA LEU A 323 24.97 -28.44 10.12
C LEU A 323 25.34 -29.22 11.39
N ASN A 324 24.37 -29.52 12.27
CA ASN A 324 24.60 -30.29 13.48
C ASN A 324 23.71 -31.55 13.52
N GLN A 325 24.30 -32.67 13.12
CA GLN A 325 23.61 -33.97 13.05
C GLN A 325 23.04 -34.44 14.40
N SER A 326 23.72 -34.13 15.52
CA SER A 326 23.20 -34.46 16.85
C SER A 326 21.97 -33.62 17.17
N HIS A 327 22.02 -32.31 16.90
CA HIS A 327 20.89 -31.41 17.10
C HIS A 327 19.67 -31.83 16.26
N TYR A 328 19.90 -32.24 15.01
CA TYR A 328 18.87 -32.80 14.14
C TYR A 328 18.24 -34.07 14.75
N ALA A 329 19.08 -35.05 15.09
CA ALA A 329 18.62 -36.34 15.61
C ALA A 329 17.82 -36.18 16.92
N ASP A 330 18.30 -35.34 17.84
CA ASP A 330 17.61 -35.05 19.10
C ASP A 330 16.28 -34.34 18.86
N THR A 331 16.24 -33.38 17.95
CA THR A 331 15.02 -32.62 17.63
C THR A 331 13.98 -33.51 16.94
N LYS A 332 14.40 -34.34 15.99
CA LYS A 332 13.55 -35.33 15.34
C LYS A 332 12.98 -36.34 16.34
N LYS A 333 13.83 -36.88 17.22
CA LYS A 333 13.42 -37.80 18.28
C LYS A 333 12.37 -37.14 19.20
N LEU A 334 12.60 -35.88 19.60
CA LEU A 334 11.65 -35.14 20.42
C LEU A 334 10.29 -35.01 19.73
N ILE A 335 10.26 -34.65 18.43
CA ILE A 335 9.01 -34.62 17.65
C ILE A 335 8.35 -36.00 17.61
N GLU A 336 9.11 -37.08 17.37
CA GLU A 336 8.58 -38.43 17.30
C GLU A 336 7.97 -38.90 18.63
N ASP A 337 8.60 -38.54 19.75
CA ASP A 337 8.18 -38.88 21.11
C ASP A 337 6.93 -38.08 21.53
N THR A 338 6.75 -36.85 21.05
CA THR A 338 5.67 -35.96 21.49
C THR A 338 4.51 -35.80 20.51
N ARG A 339 4.69 -36.04 19.21
CA ARG A 339 3.67 -35.76 18.17
C ARG A 339 2.32 -36.44 18.38
N ALA A 340 2.24 -37.49 19.20
CA ALA A 340 0.96 -38.12 19.53
C ALA A 340 -0.01 -37.13 20.20
N SER A 341 0.50 -36.11 20.89
CA SER A 341 -0.30 -35.13 21.64
C SER A 341 -1.07 -34.13 20.77
N ILE A 342 -0.80 -34.06 19.46
CA ILE A 342 -1.51 -33.14 18.56
C ILE A 342 -2.70 -33.80 17.83
N TRP A 343 -2.89 -35.12 18.00
CA TRP A 343 -3.95 -35.90 17.35
C TRP A 343 -5.05 -36.29 18.33
N ASN A 344 -6.28 -36.42 17.84
CA ASN A 344 -7.44 -36.91 18.58
C ASN A 344 -7.62 -36.23 19.95
N ASP A 345 -7.42 -34.91 20.00
CA ASP A 345 -7.44 -34.15 21.26
C ASP A 345 -8.86 -34.03 21.79
N ALA A 346 -9.26 -34.95 22.68
CA ALA A 346 -10.57 -34.95 23.33
C ALA A 346 -10.84 -33.66 24.12
N LYS A 347 -9.80 -32.93 24.55
CA LYS A 347 -9.96 -31.63 25.20
C LYS A 347 -10.65 -30.63 24.26
N THR A 348 -10.33 -30.67 22.97
CA THR A 348 -10.99 -29.81 21.97
C THR A 348 -12.50 -29.99 22.01
N VAL A 349 -13.00 -31.23 22.04
CA VAL A 349 -14.46 -31.50 22.09
C VAL A 349 -15.08 -30.94 23.37
N GLN A 350 -14.42 -31.14 24.52
CA GLN A 350 -14.90 -30.60 25.80
C GLN A 350 -14.96 -29.07 25.78
N GLU A 351 -13.91 -28.39 25.31
CA GLU A 351 -13.85 -26.92 25.28
C GLU A 351 -14.92 -26.33 24.36
N TRP A 352 -15.18 -26.97 23.20
CA TRP A 352 -16.28 -26.60 22.32
C TRP A 352 -17.66 -26.79 22.98
N THR A 353 -17.86 -27.93 23.65
CA THR A 353 -19.09 -28.23 24.40
C THR A 353 -19.36 -27.16 25.45
N ASP A 354 -18.38 -26.92 26.33
CA ASP A 354 -18.48 -25.95 27.43
C ASP A 354 -18.71 -24.52 26.90
N PHE A 355 -18.05 -24.16 25.79
CA PHE A 355 -18.24 -22.84 25.19
C PHE A 355 -19.66 -22.67 24.62
N ILE A 356 -20.14 -23.61 23.80
CA ILE A 356 -21.46 -23.48 23.17
C ILE A 356 -22.57 -23.48 24.23
N SER A 357 -22.54 -24.39 25.21
CA SER A 357 -23.54 -24.43 26.28
C SER A 357 -23.59 -23.13 27.08
N ARG A 358 -22.44 -22.50 27.36
CA ARG A 358 -22.39 -21.18 28.00
C ARG A 358 -22.91 -20.06 27.10
N ALA A 359 -22.58 -20.08 25.81
CA ALA A 359 -22.96 -19.04 24.87
C ALA A 359 -24.47 -19.03 24.59
N VAL A 360 -25.11 -20.21 24.53
CA VAL A 360 -26.57 -20.34 24.38
C VAL A 360 -27.30 -19.92 25.66
N GLY A 361 -26.75 -20.21 26.85
CA GLY A 361 -27.35 -19.87 28.14
C GLY A 361 -27.15 -18.41 28.60
N ALA A 362 -26.29 -17.64 27.94
CA ALA A 362 -26.04 -16.24 28.27
C ALA A 362 -27.09 -15.33 27.62
N SER A 363 -27.73 -14.44 28.40
CA SER A 363 -28.49 -13.33 27.81
C SER A 363 -27.50 -12.43 27.07
N LEU A 364 -27.61 -12.37 25.73
CA LEU A 364 -26.84 -11.44 24.92
C LEU A 364 -27.12 -10.02 25.44
N PRO A 365 -26.09 -9.18 25.69
CA PRO A 365 -26.30 -7.82 26.14
C PRO A 365 -27.17 -7.07 25.14
N ASP A 366 -28.33 -6.63 25.61
CA ASP A 366 -29.24 -5.81 24.83
C ASP A 366 -28.62 -4.41 24.73
N GLU A 367 -28.21 -4.08 23.50
CA GLU A 367 -27.49 -2.86 23.10
C GLU A 367 -26.16 -2.57 23.83
N ARG A 368 -25.31 -1.79 23.15
CA ARG A 368 -24.01 -1.32 23.64
C ARG A 368 -24.22 -0.38 24.84
N SER A 369 -24.46 -0.94 26.01
CA SER A 369 -24.43 -0.21 27.27
C SER A 369 -23.09 -0.44 27.96
N SER A 370 -22.41 0.68 28.21
CA SER A 370 -21.20 0.79 29.01
C SER A 370 -21.36 0.13 30.38
N SER A 371 -20.42 -0.70 30.80
CA SER A 371 -19.92 -0.68 32.19
C SER A 371 -18.72 -1.60 32.40
N SER A 372 -17.85 -1.10 33.25
CA SER A 372 -16.47 -1.50 33.53
C SER A 372 -16.35 -2.34 34.82
N GLU A 373 -17.30 -3.21 35.15
CA GLU A 373 -17.41 -3.75 36.52
C GLU A 373 -17.21 -5.27 36.65
N PHE A 374 -16.35 -5.89 35.83
CA PHE A 374 -16.08 -7.35 35.95
C PHE A 374 -14.60 -7.75 36.08
N TYR A 375 -13.67 -6.84 36.38
CA TYR A 375 -12.23 -7.10 36.26
C TYR A 375 -11.40 -6.79 37.52
N ASP A 376 -11.88 -7.12 38.71
CA ASP A 376 -11.12 -6.89 39.96
C ASP A 376 -10.33 -8.11 40.49
N ASP A 377 -10.34 -9.28 39.83
CA ASP A 377 -9.76 -10.52 40.41
C ASP A 377 -8.73 -11.26 39.51
N LEU A 378 -7.77 -10.55 38.91
CA LEU A 378 -6.61 -11.20 38.27
C LEU A 378 -5.28 -10.62 38.74
N ASP A 379 -4.63 -11.42 39.59
CA ASP A 379 -3.32 -11.34 40.22
C ASP A 379 -2.23 -10.57 39.43
N HIS A 380 -1.66 -9.54 40.07
CA HIS A 380 -0.65 -8.61 39.58
C HIS A 380 0.78 -9.17 39.46
N SER A 381 0.96 -10.48 39.26
CA SER A 381 2.30 -11.07 39.26
C SER A 381 2.52 -12.00 38.07
N LEU A 382 2.92 -11.44 36.90
CA LEU A 382 3.77 -12.07 35.88
C LEU A 382 4.09 -11.05 34.75
N PRO A 383 5.38 -10.76 34.46
CA PRO A 383 5.77 -9.65 33.60
C PRO A 383 5.53 -9.98 32.12
N VAL A 384 4.65 -9.21 31.46
CA VAL A 384 4.79 -8.96 30.01
C VAL A 384 5.97 -7.99 29.91
N SER A 385 6.99 -8.29 29.13
CA SER A 385 8.04 -7.29 28.95
C SER A 385 7.43 -6.19 28.07
N MET A 386 7.17 -5.02 28.66
CA MET A 386 6.66 -3.85 27.93
C MET A 386 7.64 -3.38 26.84
N LEU A 387 8.88 -3.89 26.92
CA LEU A 387 9.88 -3.83 25.87
C LEU A 387 9.36 -4.46 24.56
N ASP A 388 8.53 -5.50 24.62
CA ASP A 388 7.97 -6.15 23.43
C ASP A 388 6.99 -5.24 22.69
N PHE A 389 6.10 -4.53 23.41
CA PHE A 389 5.17 -3.57 22.81
C PHE A 389 5.88 -2.32 22.29
N GLU A 390 6.92 -1.86 22.98
CA GLU A 390 7.74 -0.74 22.53
C GLU A 390 8.55 -1.09 21.28
N MET A 391 9.21 -2.26 21.27
CA MET A 391 9.95 -2.77 20.12
C MET A 391 9.03 -3.00 18.92
N GLU A 392 7.83 -3.53 19.16
CA GLU A 392 6.84 -3.74 18.11
C GLU A 392 6.26 -2.42 17.59
N ALA A 393 5.95 -1.45 18.47
CA ALA A 393 5.50 -0.12 18.05
C ALA A 393 6.54 0.55 17.15
N ASN A 394 7.82 0.45 17.52
CA ASN A 394 8.93 0.96 16.71
C ASN A 394 9.06 0.20 15.38
N ALA A 395 8.93 -1.14 15.36
CA ALA A 395 8.97 -1.92 14.12
C ALA A 395 7.79 -1.58 13.18
N MET A 396 6.59 -1.37 13.73
CA MET A 396 5.41 -0.95 12.97
C MET A 396 5.56 0.47 12.43
N PHE A 397 6.16 1.36 13.22
CA PHE A 397 6.47 2.72 12.80
C PHE A 397 7.46 2.73 11.62
N GLN A 398 8.55 1.95 11.70
CA GLN A 398 9.55 1.81 10.63
C GLN A 398 8.99 1.16 9.36
N THR A 399 7.98 0.30 9.48
CA THR A 399 7.33 -0.38 8.34
C THR A 399 6.15 0.39 7.75
N GLY A 400 5.89 1.63 8.19
CA GLY A 400 4.83 2.48 7.63
C GLY A 400 3.43 2.22 8.20
N LEU A 401 3.29 1.31 9.17
CA LEU A 401 2.03 0.91 9.77
C LEU A 401 1.64 1.82 10.94
N MET A 402 1.48 3.12 10.62
CA MET A 402 1.24 4.21 11.59
C MET A 402 0.06 3.95 12.52
N GLY A 403 -1.02 3.36 11.98
CA GLY A 403 -2.18 2.95 12.76
C GLY A 403 -1.78 2.01 13.91
N ARG A 404 -1.16 0.87 13.59
CA ARG A 404 -0.75 -0.11 14.62
C ARG A 404 0.29 0.43 15.59
N ALA A 405 1.26 1.21 15.13
CA ALA A 405 2.25 1.81 16.01
C ALA A 405 1.60 2.73 17.06
N ALA A 406 0.62 3.55 16.66
CA ALA A 406 -0.10 4.44 17.57
C ALA A 406 -0.93 3.65 18.59
N GLN A 407 -1.54 2.55 18.15
CA GLN A 407 -2.34 1.66 18.96
C GLN A 407 -1.51 0.98 20.07
N LEU A 408 -0.31 0.49 19.74
CA LEU A 408 0.62 -0.12 20.70
C LEU A 408 1.14 0.91 21.72
N LEU A 409 1.48 2.12 21.27
CA LEU A 409 1.93 3.20 22.16
C LEU A 409 0.80 3.70 23.08
N ALA A 410 -0.44 3.71 22.61
CA ALA A 410 -1.61 3.99 23.45
C ALA A 410 -1.80 2.92 24.54
N ALA A 411 -1.49 1.65 24.26
CA ALA A 411 -1.47 0.59 25.28
C ALA A 411 -0.35 0.82 26.31
N CYS A 412 0.85 1.23 25.88
CA CYS A 412 1.94 1.61 26.79
C CYS A 412 1.55 2.78 27.70
N ILE A 413 0.88 3.79 27.16
CA ILE A 413 0.36 4.95 27.91
C ILE A 413 -0.70 4.55 28.93
N LYS A 414 -1.59 3.58 28.62
CA LYS A 414 -2.59 3.13 29.61
C LYS A 414 -1.95 2.50 30.85
N VAL A 415 -0.81 1.82 30.68
CA VAL A 415 -0.07 1.18 31.78
C VAL A 415 0.82 2.18 32.50
N TYR A 416 1.48 3.08 31.76
CA TYR A 416 2.35 4.13 32.31
C TYR A 416 1.88 5.51 31.84
N PRO A 417 0.77 6.04 32.39
CA PRO A 417 0.15 7.28 31.93
C PRO A 417 1.01 8.51 32.20
N ASP A 418 1.97 8.40 33.11
CA ASP A 418 2.88 9.49 33.49
C ASP A 418 4.26 9.36 32.84
N GLU A 419 4.52 8.34 32.01
CA GLU A 419 5.79 8.15 31.32
C GLU A 419 5.84 9.02 30.04
N PRO A 420 6.60 10.14 30.01
CA PRO A 420 6.56 11.11 28.92
C PRO A 420 7.03 10.54 27.57
N LYS A 421 7.90 9.52 27.60
CA LYS A 421 8.45 8.88 26.41
C LYS A 421 7.34 8.32 25.51
N TYR A 422 6.38 7.57 26.07
CA TYR A 422 5.33 6.93 25.26
C TYR A 422 4.38 7.95 24.62
N TRP A 423 4.12 9.06 25.31
CA TRP A 423 3.37 10.17 24.74
C TRP A 423 4.14 10.87 23.61
N ASN A 424 5.46 11.05 23.75
CA ASN A 424 6.29 11.59 22.67
C ASN A 424 6.29 10.67 21.44
N ASP A 425 6.49 9.37 21.65
CA ASP A 425 6.54 8.39 20.56
C ASP A 425 5.17 8.30 19.86
N LEU A 426 4.07 8.33 20.62
CA LEU A 426 2.71 8.36 20.05
C LEU A 426 2.49 9.63 19.21
N GLY A 427 2.96 10.78 19.70
CA GLY A 427 2.90 12.04 18.97
C GLY A 427 3.61 11.94 17.62
N SER A 428 4.81 11.35 17.60
CA SER A 428 5.62 11.15 16.38
C SER A 428 4.90 10.25 15.37
N VAL A 429 4.32 9.15 15.85
CA VAL A 429 3.55 8.23 14.99
C VAL A 429 2.31 8.90 14.41
N LEU A 430 1.56 9.66 15.23
CA LEU A 430 0.37 10.38 14.76
C LEU A 430 0.73 11.47 13.75
N HIS A 431 1.82 12.19 13.98
CA HIS A 431 2.32 13.20 13.06
C HIS A 431 2.67 12.59 11.69
N GLN A 432 3.47 11.51 11.68
CA GLN A 432 3.83 10.83 10.43
C GLN A 432 2.65 10.11 9.76
N GLY A 433 1.64 9.72 10.55
CA GLY A 433 0.36 9.19 10.07
C GLY A 433 -0.63 10.24 9.53
N GLY A 434 -0.25 11.52 9.50
CA GLY A 434 -1.07 12.62 8.98
C GLY A 434 -2.16 13.12 9.94
N LYS A 435 -2.20 12.61 11.18
CA LYS A 435 -3.15 13.02 12.23
C LYS A 435 -2.61 14.18 13.04
N ILE A 436 -2.36 15.30 12.37
CA ILE A 436 -1.58 16.43 12.89
C ILE A 436 -2.22 17.03 14.16
N THR A 437 -3.54 17.21 14.20
CA THR A 437 -4.24 17.78 15.37
C THR A 437 -4.20 16.85 16.59
N GLU A 438 -4.32 15.54 16.40
CA GLU A 438 -4.20 14.56 17.49
C GLU A 438 -2.77 14.54 18.04
N ALA A 439 -1.76 14.56 17.15
CA ALA A 439 -0.35 14.63 17.51
C ALA A 439 -0.05 15.87 18.38
N TYR A 440 -0.62 17.03 18.03
CA TYR A 440 -0.45 18.28 18.77
C TYR A 440 -0.91 18.14 20.24
N HIS A 441 -2.09 17.56 20.46
CA HIS A 441 -2.62 17.35 21.82
C HIS A 441 -1.80 16.34 22.62
N VAL A 442 -1.35 15.27 21.97
CA VAL A 442 -0.49 14.23 22.56
C VAL A 442 0.87 14.80 22.95
N PHE A 443 1.51 15.59 22.09
CA PHE A 443 2.76 16.27 22.42
C PHE A 443 2.60 17.32 23.54
N LYS A 444 1.47 18.07 23.60
CA LYS A 444 1.18 18.93 24.76
C LYS A 444 1.02 18.13 26.06
N ARG A 445 0.48 16.91 25.99
CA ARG A 445 0.42 16.02 27.16
C ARG A 445 1.81 15.53 27.55
N ALA A 446 2.63 15.10 26.60
CA ALA A 446 4.03 14.71 26.84
C ALA A 446 4.83 15.85 27.50
N LEU A 447 4.67 17.08 27.00
CA LEU A 447 5.33 18.27 27.55
C LEU A 447 4.86 18.61 28.97
N ARG A 448 3.58 18.39 29.31
CA ARG A 448 3.10 18.58 30.70
C ARG A 448 3.69 17.57 31.68
N LEU A 449 3.96 16.35 31.21
CA LEU A 449 4.55 15.28 32.01
C LEU A 449 6.07 15.47 32.18
N ASN A 450 6.75 16.05 31.18
CA ASN A 450 8.16 16.42 31.27
C ASN A 450 8.47 17.71 30.49
N GLY A 451 8.25 18.84 31.15
CA GLY A 451 8.34 20.20 30.58
C GLY A 451 9.75 20.69 30.23
N THR A 452 10.75 19.83 30.35
CA THR A 452 12.17 20.18 30.13
C THR A 452 12.85 19.37 29.02
N ASN A 453 12.18 18.38 28.43
CA ASN A 453 12.77 17.57 27.37
C ASN A 453 12.76 18.31 26.01
N GLU A 454 13.95 18.65 25.52
CA GLU A 454 14.19 19.37 24.27
C GLU A 454 13.54 18.71 23.04
N LEU A 455 13.60 17.37 22.95
CA LEU A 455 13.04 16.62 21.82
C LEU A 455 11.51 16.73 21.76
N ILE A 456 10.85 16.69 22.92
CA ILE A 456 9.38 16.82 23.03
C ILE A 456 8.93 18.23 22.62
N ILE A 457 9.68 19.25 23.04
CA ILE A 457 9.41 20.66 22.70
C ILE A 457 9.60 20.87 21.18
N SER A 458 10.67 20.33 20.60
CA SER A 458 10.97 20.44 19.17
C SER A 458 9.92 19.73 18.30
N ASN A 459 9.50 18.52 18.71
CA ASN A 459 8.42 17.80 18.03
C ASN A 459 7.08 18.52 18.11
N LEU A 460 6.73 19.10 19.27
CA LEU A 460 5.53 19.93 19.40
C LEU A 460 5.58 21.18 18.51
N ALA A 461 6.75 21.83 18.41
CA ALA A 461 6.96 23.00 17.57
C ALA A 461 6.79 22.67 16.08
N MET A 462 7.28 21.51 15.65
CA MET A 462 7.10 21.00 14.28
C MET A 462 5.61 20.77 13.96
N VAL A 463 4.88 20.10 14.84
CA VAL A 463 3.44 19.88 14.64
C VAL A 463 2.65 21.20 14.69
N ALA A 464 3.01 22.13 15.58
CA ALA A 464 2.41 23.45 15.62
C ALA A 464 2.64 24.24 14.31
N SER A 465 3.82 24.08 13.70
CA SER A 465 4.13 24.63 12.37
C SER A 465 3.19 24.07 11.30
N THR A 466 2.96 22.75 11.28
CA THR A 466 2.05 22.09 10.31
C THR A 466 0.58 22.48 10.50
N LEU A 467 0.21 22.99 11.68
CA LEU A 467 -1.13 23.52 11.97
C LEU A 467 -1.24 25.04 11.74
N ASP A 468 -0.24 25.66 11.10
CA ASP A 468 -0.15 27.12 10.88
C ASP A 468 -0.17 27.95 12.18
N LEU A 469 0.20 27.36 13.32
CA LEU A 469 0.31 28.04 14.62
C LEU A 469 1.69 28.70 14.76
N PHE A 470 1.98 29.65 13.87
CA PHE A 470 3.31 30.24 13.69
C PHE A 470 3.92 30.81 14.99
N ASP A 471 3.15 31.60 15.75
CA ASP A 471 3.65 32.24 16.99
C ASP A 471 3.93 31.23 18.11
N GLU A 472 3.13 30.16 18.22
CA GLU A 472 3.35 29.09 19.20
C GLU A 472 4.55 28.23 18.79
N ALA A 473 4.63 27.83 17.52
CA ALA A 473 5.78 27.09 16.98
C ALA A 473 7.09 27.84 17.20
N LYS A 474 7.11 29.16 16.92
CA LYS A 474 8.24 30.04 17.17
C LYS A 474 8.64 30.10 18.65
N ALA A 475 7.67 30.24 19.55
CA ALA A 475 7.93 30.27 20.99
C ALA A 475 8.51 28.94 21.48
N LEU A 476 7.99 27.81 20.97
CA LEU A 476 8.46 26.47 21.31
C LEU A 476 9.87 26.18 20.79
N TYR A 477 10.18 26.54 19.53
CA TYR A 477 11.54 26.39 19.00
C TYR A 477 12.57 27.20 19.79
N ARG A 478 12.25 28.46 20.16
CA ARG A 478 13.10 29.26 21.05
C ARG A 478 13.29 28.60 22.41
N HIS A 479 12.20 28.08 22.98
CA HIS A 479 12.21 27.42 24.28
C HIS A 479 13.04 26.13 24.30
N ALA A 480 13.08 25.39 23.17
CA ALA A 480 13.96 24.25 22.96
C ALA A 480 15.43 24.67 22.88
N LEU A 481 15.73 25.70 22.07
CA LEU A 481 17.11 26.20 21.87
C LEU A 481 17.74 26.76 23.16
N ASP A 482 16.94 27.36 24.04
CA ASP A 482 17.40 27.85 25.36
C ASP A 482 17.90 26.72 26.30
N ARG A 483 17.56 25.44 26.01
CA ARG A 483 17.91 24.26 26.82
C ARG A 483 19.06 23.43 26.25
N GLY A 484 19.35 23.63 24.98
CA GLY A 484 20.37 22.89 24.25
C GLY A 484 20.23 23.25 22.78
N VAL A 485 21.36 23.48 22.10
CA VAL A 485 21.35 23.72 20.67
C VAL A 485 21.63 22.39 19.96
N ASN A 486 20.62 21.84 19.31
CA ASN A 486 20.78 20.72 18.39
C ASN A 486 20.53 21.17 16.94
N ASP A 487 21.19 20.50 16.01
CA ASP A 487 21.13 20.79 14.58
C ASP A 487 19.70 20.63 14.04
N ILE A 488 18.99 19.56 14.36
CA ILE A 488 17.63 19.30 13.88
C ILE A 488 16.64 20.44 14.23
N THR A 489 16.73 21.00 15.44
CA THR A 489 15.82 22.03 15.96
C THR A 489 16.09 23.38 15.29
N LEU A 490 17.35 23.71 15.04
CA LEU A 490 17.70 24.88 14.23
C LEU A 490 17.19 24.74 12.78
N SER A 491 17.25 23.52 12.19
CA SER A 491 16.72 23.27 10.83
C SER A 491 15.26 23.61 10.78
N ASN A 492 14.50 23.04 11.71
CA ASN A 492 13.06 23.10 11.70
C ASN A 492 12.57 24.50 12.05
N TYR A 493 13.33 25.23 12.87
CA TYR A 493 13.04 26.62 13.17
C TYR A 493 13.31 27.56 11.98
N GLY A 494 14.39 27.32 11.22
CA GLY A 494 14.62 28.03 9.97
C GLY A 494 13.56 27.71 8.92
N ASN A 495 13.15 26.44 8.82
CA ASN A 495 12.10 26.00 7.90
C ASN A 495 10.75 26.67 8.21
N LEU A 496 10.41 26.88 9.48
CA LEU A 496 9.21 27.62 9.90
C LEU A 496 9.17 29.04 9.28
N TYR A 497 10.29 29.77 9.34
CA TYR A 497 10.38 31.12 8.76
C TYR A 497 10.38 31.10 7.24
N ARG A 498 11.05 30.11 6.64
CA ARG A 498 11.10 29.89 5.21
C ARG A 498 9.71 29.61 4.62
N ASP A 499 8.96 28.68 5.23
CA ASP A 499 7.61 28.32 4.78
C ASP A 499 6.64 29.51 4.92
N ALA A 500 6.90 30.41 5.88
CA ALA A 500 6.22 31.69 6.04
C ALA A 500 6.74 32.82 5.12
N ARG A 501 7.68 32.53 4.22
CA ARG A 501 8.35 33.48 3.29
C ARG A 501 9.06 34.64 3.97
N ARG A 502 9.62 34.40 5.16
CA ARG A 502 10.41 35.34 5.97
C ARG A 502 11.88 34.97 5.91
N PHE A 503 12.48 35.20 4.74
CA PHE A 503 13.77 34.62 4.36
C PHE A 503 14.96 35.22 5.13
N ASP A 504 14.92 36.52 5.46
CA ASP A 504 15.95 37.16 6.29
C ASP A 504 16.07 36.49 7.66
N GLU A 505 14.93 36.26 8.33
CA GLU A 505 14.92 35.58 9.63
C GLU A 505 15.26 34.10 9.51
N ALA A 506 14.83 33.43 8.44
CA ALA A 506 15.24 32.05 8.18
C ALA A 506 16.77 31.95 8.03
N LEU A 507 17.38 32.87 7.29
CA LEU A 507 18.83 32.95 7.09
C LEU A 507 19.55 33.22 8.41
N GLU A 508 19.08 34.14 9.26
CA GLU A 508 19.66 34.37 10.58
C GLU A 508 19.68 33.11 11.45
N ILE A 509 18.57 32.33 11.44
CA ILE A 509 18.49 31.06 12.17
C ILE A 509 19.43 30.02 11.55
N TYR A 510 19.49 29.89 10.23
CA TYR A 510 20.41 28.95 9.59
C TYR A 510 21.88 29.31 9.79
N LEU A 511 22.25 30.60 9.81
CA LEU A 511 23.61 31.04 10.09
C LEU A 511 24.07 30.66 11.50
N SER A 512 23.15 30.52 12.46
CA SER A 512 23.47 30.08 13.82
C SER A 512 23.99 28.63 13.89
N TYR A 513 23.70 27.78 12.89
CA TYR A 513 24.31 26.43 12.76
C TYR A 513 25.83 26.48 12.71
N LEU A 514 26.36 27.52 12.09
CA LEU A 514 27.78 27.62 11.79
C LEU A 514 28.63 27.93 13.03
N GLN A 515 27.96 28.21 14.15
CA GLN A 515 28.57 28.45 15.47
C GLN A 515 28.63 27.18 16.32
N LEU A 516 28.16 26.01 15.82
CA LEU A 516 28.19 24.75 16.56
C LEU A 516 29.57 24.06 16.51
N PRO A 517 30.05 23.43 17.61
CA PRO A 517 31.41 22.87 17.71
C PRO A 517 31.71 21.71 16.75
N ALA A 518 30.67 21.06 16.23
CA ALA A 518 30.73 20.03 15.20
C ALA A 518 29.68 20.39 14.15
N LEU A 519 30.11 20.98 13.04
CA LEU A 519 29.21 21.22 11.91
C LEU A 519 28.85 19.87 11.27
N SER A 520 27.56 19.59 11.16
CA SER A 520 27.05 18.57 10.24
C SER A 520 26.96 19.17 8.83
N GLU A 521 27.27 18.39 7.79
CA GLU A 521 27.19 18.82 6.38
C GLU A 521 25.80 19.38 6.00
N GLY A 522 24.75 18.95 6.71
CA GLY A 522 23.38 19.46 6.55
C GLY A 522 23.19 20.93 6.92
N GLY A 523 23.97 21.48 7.86
CA GLY A 523 23.88 22.90 8.23
C GLY A 523 24.28 23.84 7.07
N TYR A 524 25.31 23.47 6.30
CA TYR A 524 25.74 24.25 5.12
C TYR A 524 24.68 24.27 4.00
N VAL A 525 23.88 23.22 3.89
CA VAL A 525 22.83 23.08 2.86
C VAL A 525 21.66 23.98 3.14
N LEU A 526 21.25 24.05 4.40
CA LEU A 526 20.11 24.85 4.80
C LEU A 526 20.41 26.35 4.64
N VAL A 527 21.66 26.76 4.95
CA VAL A 527 22.16 28.11 4.64
C VAL A 527 22.16 28.37 3.13
N TYR A 528 22.58 27.41 2.31
CA TYR A 528 22.60 27.54 0.85
C TYR A 528 21.19 27.59 0.23
N LEU A 529 20.26 26.77 0.71
CA LEU A 529 18.86 26.74 0.26
C LEU A 529 18.09 28.01 0.65
N ALA A 530 18.30 28.55 1.85
CA ALA A 530 17.66 29.79 2.28
C ALA A 530 18.06 30.98 1.41
N VAL A 531 19.33 31.02 0.97
CA VAL A 531 19.86 32.06 0.08
C VAL A 531 19.30 31.92 -1.34
N LEU A 532 19.14 30.68 -1.83
CA LEU A 532 18.46 30.38 -3.09
C LEU A 532 16.98 30.80 -3.06
N GLU A 533 16.32 30.79 -1.90
CA GLU A 533 14.90 31.14 -1.78
C GLU A 533 14.65 32.64 -1.51
N GLU A 534 15.61 33.33 -0.87
CA GLU A 534 15.62 34.80 -0.72
C GLU A 534 15.88 35.51 -2.06
N ASP A 535 16.78 34.93 -2.87
CA ASP A 535 17.13 35.38 -4.22
C ASP A 535 17.18 34.13 -5.15
N PRO A 536 16.09 33.83 -5.88
CA PRO A 536 16.01 32.66 -6.77
C PRO A 536 17.17 32.59 -7.77
N ILE A 537 17.75 33.75 -8.11
CA ILE A 537 18.85 33.87 -9.03
C ILE A 537 20.15 33.94 -8.22
N VAL A 538 20.75 32.81 -7.88
CA VAL A 538 22.09 32.82 -7.27
C VAL A 538 23.12 33.34 -8.28
N THR A 539 23.39 34.64 -8.20
CA THR A 539 24.45 35.30 -8.97
C THR A 539 25.79 35.25 -8.22
N SER A 540 26.88 35.59 -8.90
CA SER A 540 28.19 35.83 -8.25
C SER A 540 28.11 36.95 -7.20
N ALA A 541 27.18 37.91 -7.33
CA ALA A 541 26.95 38.97 -6.36
C ALA A 541 26.22 38.48 -5.10
N SER A 542 25.18 37.66 -5.25
CA SER A 542 24.43 37.03 -4.13
C SER A 542 25.33 36.08 -3.34
N THR A 543 26.23 35.36 -4.04
CA THR A 543 27.28 34.52 -3.44
C THR A 543 28.32 35.35 -2.67
N ILE A 544 28.77 36.50 -3.21
CA ILE A 544 29.69 37.41 -2.51
C ILE A 544 29.03 38.06 -1.29
N GLN A 545 27.73 38.36 -1.36
CA GLN A 545 26.97 38.93 -0.25
C GLN A 545 26.76 37.91 0.89
N LEU A 546 26.52 36.64 0.54
CA LEU A 546 26.54 35.52 1.47
C LEU A 546 27.91 35.35 2.13
N LEU A 547 29.00 35.39 1.34
CA LEU A 547 30.37 35.31 1.85
C LEU A 547 30.73 36.46 2.81
N ARG A 548 30.19 37.67 2.57
CA ARG A 548 30.34 38.82 3.48
C ARG A 548 29.53 38.65 4.77
N LYS A 549 28.26 38.23 4.69
CA LYS A 549 27.43 37.90 5.88
C LYS A 549 28.09 36.79 6.73
N LEU A 550 28.76 35.82 6.09
CA LEU A 550 29.52 34.74 6.75
C LEU A 550 30.85 35.21 7.39
N GLN A 551 31.50 36.24 6.83
CA GLN A 551 32.67 36.89 7.46
C GLN A 551 32.25 37.76 8.66
N ASP A 552 31.15 38.51 8.55
CA ASP A 552 30.67 39.42 9.59
C ASP A 552 30.15 38.68 10.84
N THR A 553 29.71 37.42 10.68
CA THR A 553 29.32 36.53 11.79
C THR A 553 30.50 35.84 12.49
N GLY A 554 31.74 36.07 12.02
CA GLY A 554 32.96 35.50 12.62
C GLY A 554 33.19 34.02 12.33
N VAL A 555 32.34 33.40 11.49
CA VAL A 555 32.43 31.98 11.09
C VAL A 555 33.66 31.73 10.19
N LEU A 556 34.05 32.73 9.40
CA LEU A 556 35.24 32.66 8.54
C LEU A 556 36.40 33.41 9.19
N ALA A 557 37.54 32.75 9.38
CA ALA A 557 38.76 33.40 9.85
C ALA A 557 39.22 34.46 8.83
N ALA A 558 39.67 35.62 9.32
CA ALA A 558 40.18 36.69 8.47
C ALA A 558 41.39 36.20 7.65
N GLY A 559 41.18 35.94 6.35
CA GLY A 559 42.25 35.57 5.41
C GLY A 559 42.00 34.38 4.49
N GLU A 560 40.89 33.65 4.60
CA GLU A 560 40.57 32.60 3.60
C GLU A 560 40.13 33.25 2.27
N THR A 561 40.77 32.88 1.15
CA THR A 561 40.50 33.47 -0.17
C THR A 561 39.28 32.84 -0.83
N PRO A 562 38.59 33.56 -1.76
CA PRO A 562 37.41 33.05 -2.48
C PRO A 562 37.62 31.68 -3.13
N GLU A 563 38.83 31.36 -3.60
CA GLU A 563 39.16 30.08 -4.23
C GLU A 563 39.19 28.90 -3.25
N VAL A 564 39.60 29.12 -2.00
CA VAL A 564 39.58 28.09 -0.94
C VAL A 564 38.14 27.77 -0.54
N LEU A 565 37.29 28.81 -0.53
CA LEU A 565 35.85 28.70 -0.26
C LEU A 565 35.10 28.01 -1.40
N GLU A 566 35.43 28.30 -2.66
CA GLU A 566 34.94 27.55 -3.83
C GLU A 566 35.31 26.07 -3.75
N GLY A 567 36.53 25.75 -3.30
CA GLY A 567 36.96 24.37 -3.04
C GLY A 567 36.13 23.66 -1.96
N LYS A 568 35.80 24.35 -0.86
CA LYS A 568 34.94 23.82 0.22
C LYS A 568 33.47 23.65 -0.25
N ILE A 569 32.93 24.58 -1.03
CA ILE A 569 31.59 24.48 -1.65
C ILE A 569 31.55 23.34 -2.69
N ALA A 570 32.63 23.15 -3.46
CA ALA A 570 32.78 22.02 -4.38
C ALA A 570 32.88 20.67 -3.65
N THR A 571 33.50 20.64 -2.46
CA THR A 571 33.57 19.47 -1.58
C THR A 571 32.21 19.15 -0.97
N LEU A 572 31.44 20.16 -0.55
CA LEU A 572 30.05 20.00 -0.13
C LEU A 572 29.19 19.43 -1.27
N ARG A 573 29.34 19.89 -2.52
CA ARG A 573 28.64 19.31 -3.69
C ARG A 573 28.94 17.81 -3.92
N GLN A 574 30.05 17.27 -3.41
CA GLN A 574 30.44 15.86 -3.57
C GLN A 574 29.84 14.91 -2.52
N HIS A 575 29.19 15.40 -1.45
CA HIS A 575 28.69 14.59 -0.33
C HIS A 575 27.15 14.59 -0.16
N PHE A 576 26.37 15.00 -1.16
CA PHE A 576 24.89 15.00 -1.18
C PHE A 576 24.26 13.93 -2.10
N PRO A 577 24.04 12.66 -1.68
CA PRO A 577 23.32 11.66 -2.49
C PRO A 577 21.82 11.46 -2.19
N VAL A 578 21.23 12.05 -1.14
CA VAL A 578 19.87 11.63 -0.69
C VAL A 578 18.74 12.57 -1.11
N CYS A 579 18.92 13.90 -1.12
CA CYS A 579 17.91 14.84 -1.67
C CYS A 579 18.06 15.06 -3.19
N THR A 580 19.18 14.60 -3.75
CA THR A 580 19.51 14.60 -5.17
C THR A 580 18.78 13.51 -5.96
N ASN A 581 18.22 12.44 -5.38
CA ASN A 581 17.60 11.41 -6.24
C ASN A 581 16.30 11.86 -6.95
N ALA A 582 15.61 12.89 -6.45
CA ALA A 582 14.44 13.46 -7.14
C ALA A 582 14.80 14.67 -8.02
N MET A 583 15.69 15.56 -7.57
CA MET A 583 16.10 16.76 -8.34
C MET A 583 17.35 16.55 -9.20
N SER A 584 18.30 15.71 -8.80
CA SER A 584 19.46 15.30 -9.63
C SER A 584 19.07 14.29 -10.70
N ALA A 585 18.03 13.46 -10.55
CA ALA A 585 17.53 12.71 -11.71
C ALA A 585 17.00 13.65 -12.81
N LEU A 586 16.52 14.85 -12.43
CA LEU A 586 16.18 15.92 -13.37
C LEU A 586 17.39 16.76 -13.81
N LEU A 587 18.39 17.01 -12.94
CA LEU A 587 19.51 17.92 -13.20
C LEU A 587 20.84 17.26 -13.63
N SER A 588 21.07 15.97 -13.40
CA SER A 588 22.30 15.26 -13.81
C SER A 588 22.26 14.71 -15.24
N MET A 589 21.18 14.98 -15.98
CA MET A 589 21.09 14.77 -17.43
C MET A 589 21.79 15.87 -18.24
N THR A 590 22.25 16.95 -17.61
CA THR A 590 22.79 18.14 -18.29
C THR A 590 24.24 18.39 -17.92
N THR A 591 25.16 17.54 -18.40
CA THR A 591 26.55 17.98 -18.58
C THR A 591 26.79 18.22 -20.06
N GLU A 592 26.81 19.51 -20.39
CA GLU A 592 27.24 20.17 -21.64
C GLU A 592 26.12 20.84 -22.46
N ALA A 593 25.59 21.97 -21.94
CA ALA A 593 25.40 23.26 -22.65
C ALA A 593 24.38 24.19 -21.92
N THR A 594 24.88 25.35 -21.50
CA THR A 594 24.24 26.67 -21.25
C THR A 594 22.97 26.82 -20.37
N GLY A 595 23.15 27.23 -19.10
CA GLY A 595 22.34 28.29 -18.45
C GLY A 595 21.18 27.89 -17.50
N PRO A 596 21.12 28.41 -16.24
CA PRO A 596 19.95 28.36 -15.34
C PRO A 596 18.75 29.25 -15.75
N ASP A 597 18.88 30.02 -16.83
CA ASP A 597 17.95 31.12 -17.17
C ASP A 597 16.58 30.65 -17.71
N ASP A 598 16.45 29.41 -18.19
CA ASP A 598 15.23 28.89 -18.84
C ASP A 598 14.12 28.46 -17.87
N TYR A 599 14.42 28.19 -16.60
CA TYR A 599 13.38 27.88 -15.60
C TYR A 599 12.69 29.16 -15.10
N TYR A 600 13.41 30.28 -15.11
CA TYR A 600 12.93 31.59 -14.66
C TYR A 600 12.08 32.33 -15.70
N SER A 601 12.24 32.05 -16.99
CA SER A 601 11.44 32.64 -18.08
C SER A 601 9.96 32.25 -18.04
N LEU A 602 9.61 31.07 -17.50
CA LEU A 602 8.23 30.58 -17.38
C LEU A 602 7.43 31.21 -16.23
N LEU A 603 8.13 31.68 -15.18
CA LEU A 603 7.54 32.23 -13.96
C LEU A 603 7.60 33.77 -13.90
N ALA A 604 8.50 34.40 -14.66
CA ALA A 604 8.58 35.86 -14.75
C ALA A 604 7.55 36.39 -15.75
N ASP A 605 6.77 37.39 -15.30
CA ASP A 605 5.72 38.13 -16.01
C ASP A 605 4.38 37.44 -16.28
N VAL A 606 3.40 37.77 -15.44
CA VAL A 606 1.98 37.77 -15.81
C VAL A 606 1.79 38.85 -16.89
N GLN A 607 1.84 38.46 -18.17
CA GLN A 607 1.22 39.24 -19.24
C GLN A 607 -0.20 38.76 -19.51
N ALA A 608 -1.07 39.70 -19.87
CA ALA A 608 -2.46 39.44 -20.27
C ALA A 608 -2.52 38.39 -21.39
N PRO A 609 -3.64 37.64 -21.51
CA PRO A 609 -3.80 36.64 -22.58
C PRO A 609 -3.51 37.27 -23.94
N PRO A 610 -2.79 36.57 -24.85
CA PRO A 610 -2.36 37.17 -26.10
C PRO A 610 -3.55 37.57 -27.01
N SER A 611 -3.35 38.58 -27.88
CA SER A 611 -4.35 38.96 -28.89
C SER A 611 -4.63 37.79 -29.86
N ALA A 612 -5.78 37.83 -30.56
CA ALA A 612 -6.15 36.82 -31.57
C ALA A 612 -5.08 36.62 -32.68
N GLU A 613 -4.20 37.60 -32.87
CA GLU A 613 -3.06 37.55 -33.80
C GLU A 613 -1.91 36.64 -33.31
N PHE A 614 -1.70 36.51 -31.99
CA PHE A 614 -0.71 35.58 -31.42
C PHE A 614 -1.15 34.12 -31.53
N VAL A 615 -2.46 33.85 -31.34
CA VAL A 615 -3.02 32.51 -31.58
C VAL A 615 -2.80 32.10 -33.03
N GLN A 616 -2.98 33.02 -33.99
CA GLN A 616 -2.69 32.74 -35.39
C GLN A 616 -1.20 32.59 -35.69
N SER A 617 -0.28 33.27 -34.98
CA SER A 617 1.16 33.03 -35.15
C SER A 617 1.62 31.71 -34.53
N PHE A 618 1.05 31.31 -33.38
CA PHE A 618 1.30 30.02 -32.74
C PHE A 618 0.79 28.82 -33.57
N LEU A 619 -0.20 29.03 -34.45
CA LEU A 619 -0.67 28.00 -35.38
C LEU A 619 0.00 28.06 -36.77
N ARG A 620 0.80 29.10 -37.07
CA ARG A 620 1.38 29.35 -38.41
C ARG A 620 2.90 29.32 -38.47
N ASP A 621 3.60 28.96 -37.40
CA ASP A 621 5.05 28.73 -37.48
C ASP A 621 5.33 27.63 -38.53
N PRO A 622 6.14 27.89 -39.57
CA PRO A 622 6.54 26.89 -40.55
C PRO A 622 7.30 25.69 -39.95
N ALA A 623 7.69 25.72 -38.67
CA ALA A 623 8.23 24.60 -37.90
C ALA A 623 7.17 23.73 -37.15
N GLY A 624 5.87 24.06 -37.22
CA GLY A 624 4.78 23.25 -36.65
C GLY A 624 4.61 23.38 -35.13
N SER A 625 4.08 24.51 -34.66
CA SER A 625 3.99 24.85 -33.24
C SER A 625 2.67 24.52 -32.54
N GLY A 626 1.65 24.00 -33.24
CA GLY A 626 0.42 23.51 -32.62
C GLY A 626 0.65 22.27 -31.75
N LEU A 627 -0.05 22.16 -30.61
CA LEU A 627 0.03 20.97 -29.76
C LEU A 627 -0.86 19.86 -30.34
N THR A 628 -0.27 18.71 -30.66
CA THR A 628 -1.01 17.50 -31.04
C THR A 628 -1.20 16.61 -29.82
N ILE A 629 -2.43 16.24 -29.50
CA ILE A 629 -2.69 15.26 -28.44
C ILE A 629 -2.62 13.85 -29.01
N VAL A 630 -1.90 12.95 -28.34
CA VAL A 630 -1.97 11.51 -28.58
C VAL A 630 -2.62 10.88 -27.35
N THR A 631 -3.74 10.20 -27.54
CA THR A 631 -4.46 9.55 -26.43
C THR A 631 -4.99 8.19 -26.86
N GLN A 632 -5.02 7.25 -25.92
CA GLN A 632 -5.85 6.07 -26.07
C GLN A 632 -7.31 6.46 -25.83
N TYR A 633 -8.26 5.95 -26.61
CA TYR A 633 -9.69 6.11 -26.34
C TYR A 633 -10.35 4.73 -26.31
N PHE A 634 -11.31 4.52 -25.39
CA PHE A 634 -11.95 3.22 -25.15
C PHE A 634 -13.45 3.40 -24.83
N LEU A 635 -14.23 2.34 -25.06
CA LEU A 635 -15.64 2.29 -24.67
C LEU A 635 -15.75 2.00 -23.18
N ALA A 636 -16.33 2.93 -22.43
CA ALA A 636 -16.53 2.78 -21.00
C ALA A 636 -17.75 1.90 -20.68
N LYS A 637 -17.67 1.12 -19.60
CA LYS A 637 -18.77 0.25 -19.14
C LYS A 637 -20.02 1.01 -18.66
N THR A 638 -19.89 2.30 -18.35
CA THR A 638 -20.98 3.12 -17.82
C THR A 638 -21.18 4.37 -18.66
N LYS A 639 -22.45 4.78 -18.84
CA LYS A 639 -22.81 6.02 -19.55
C LYS A 639 -22.09 7.23 -18.93
N LYS A 640 -22.06 7.30 -17.59
CA LYS A 640 -21.37 8.37 -16.84
C LYS A 640 -19.89 8.48 -17.18
N ARG A 641 -19.15 7.37 -17.16
CA ARG A 641 -17.72 7.37 -17.52
C ARG A 641 -17.53 7.67 -19.01
N GLN A 642 -18.41 7.19 -19.88
CA GLN A 642 -18.37 7.53 -21.30
C GLN A 642 -18.53 9.03 -21.53
N THR A 643 -19.43 9.68 -20.77
CA THR A 643 -19.63 11.13 -20.81
C THR A 643 -18.39 11.89 -20.34
N GLU A 644 -17.68 11.44 -19.30
CA GLU A 644 -16.40 12.07 -18.88
C GLU A 644 -15.40 12.11 -20.03
N LEU A 645 -15.20 10.97 -20.72
CA LEU A 645 -14.26 10.87 -21.84
C LEU A 645 -14.69 11.78 -23.01
N GLN A 646 -15.98 11.84 -23.31
CA GLN A 646 -16.53 12.69 -24.37
C GLN A 646 -16.35 14.18 -24.07
N VAL A 647 -16.56 14.60 -22.81
CA VAL A 647 -16.39 15.99 -22.39
C VAL A 647 -14.92 16.41 -22.39
N ALA A 648 -14.02 15.56 -21.90
CA ALA A 648 -12.59 15.83 -21.95
C ALA A 648 -12.09 15.97 -23.40
N LEU A 649 -12.52 15.05 -24.29
CA LEU A 649 -12.23 15.12 -25.72
C LEU A 649 -12.79 16.40 -26.35
N ALA A 650 -14.06 16.74 -26.08
CA ALA A 650 -14.67 17.96 -26.59
C ALA A 650 -13.90 19.23 -26.15
N LYS A 651 -13.52 19.32 -24.87
CA LYS A 651 -12.74 20.46 -24.35
C LYS A 651 -11.39 20.61 -25.05
N ASN A 652 -10.68 19.52 -25.29
CA ASN A 652 -9.43 19.54 -26.06
C ASN A 652 -9.64 19.99 -27.50
N LEU A 653 -10.71 19.53 -28.17
CA LEU A 653 -11.00 19.91 -29.57
C LEU A 653 -11.33 21.41 -29.73
N HIS A 654 -12.04 21.98 -28.75
CA HIS A 654 -12.38 23.41 -28.71
C HIS A 654 -11.20 24.31 -28.34
N ASN A 655 -10.16 23.76 -27.71
CA ASN A 655 -9.00 24.54 -27.32
C ASN A 655 -8.27 25.05 -28.59
N PRO A 656 -8.11 26.37 -28.77
CA PRO A 656 -7.56 26.93 -30.00
C PRO A 656 -6.07 26.63 -30.18
N TYR A 657 -5.36 26.21 -29.13
CA TYR A 657 -3.94 25.88 -29.17
C TYR A 657 -3.66 24.39 -29.44
N ILE A 658 -4.71 23.56 -29.48
CA ILE A 658 -4.63 22.13 -29.85
C ILE A 658 -4.99 22.01 -31.34
N GLU A 659 -4.04 21.54 -32.14
CA GLU A 659 -4.19 21.42 -33.59
C GLU A 659 -5.07 20.22 -33.94
N GLU A 660 -4.72 19.05 -33.40
CA GLU A 660 -5.37 17.78 -33.69
C GLU A 660 -5.26 16.82 -32.50
N VAL A 661 -6.17 15.84 -32.44
CA VAL A 661 -6.22 14.79 -31.44
C VAL A 661 -6.14 13.43 -32.14
N HIS A 662 -5.03 12.74 -31.92
CA HIS A 662 -4.75 11.42 -32.45
C HIS A 662 -5.21 10.36 -31.46
N ILE A 663 -6.22 9.59 -31.87
CA ILE A 663 -6.83 8.53 -31.10
C ILE A 663 -6.24 7.20 -31.55
N LEU A 664 -5.46 6.57 -30.67
CA LEU A 664 -4.93 5.23 -30.87
C LEU A 664 -5.99 4.25 -30.34
N ALA A 665 -6.85 3.81 -31.26
CA ALA A 665 -8.06 3.06 -30.96
C ALA A 665 -7.78 1.55 -30.80
N GLU A 666 -8.37 0.96 -29.76
CA GLU A 666 -8.58 -0.49 -29.69
C GLU A 666 -9.58 -0.93 -30.78
N THR A 667 -9.63 -2.22 -31.09
CA THR A 667 -10.45 -2.76 -32.20
C THR A 667 -11.90 -2.32 -32.13
N ASP A 668 -12.52 -2.44 -30.96
CA ASP A 668 -13.93 -2.10 -30.75
C ASP A 668 -14.22 -0.61 -31.01
N VAL A 669 -13.29 0.28 -30.64
CA VAL A 669 -13.43 1.74 -30.89
C VAL A 669 -13.21 2.06 -32.36
N PHE A 670 -12.26 1.39 -33.03
CA PHE A 670 -11.98 1.63 -34.43
C PHE A 670 -13.13 1.18 -35.33
N GLU A 671 -13.74 0.05 -35.01
CA GLU A 671 -14.91 -0.49 -35.70
C GLU A 671 -16.16 0.37 -35.46
N ALA A 672 -16.37 0.86 -34.24
CA ALA A 672 -17.53 1.68 -33.86
C ALA A 672 -17.30 3.20 -33.96
N ARG A 673 -16.24 3.67 -34.63
CA ARG A 673 -15.81 5.09 -34.59
C ARG A 673 -16.90 6.10 -34.96
N ASP A 674 -17.75 5.78 -35.93
CA ASP A 674 -18.82 6.68 -36.38
C ASP A 674 -19.88 6.88 -35.28
N GLU A 675 -20.19 5.81 -34.53
CA GLU A 675 -21.09 5.85 -33.37
C GLU A 675 -20.42 6.54 -32.18
N VAL A 676 -19.16 6.21 -31.88
CA VAL A 676 -18.38 6.76 -30.76
C VAL A 676 -18.26 8.29 -30.85
N PHE A 677 -18.09 8.83 -32.06
CA PHE A 677 -17.92 10.26 -32.31
C PHE A 677 -19.19 10.95 -32.85
N SER A 678 -20.35 10.29 -32.79
CA SER A 678 -21.65 10.86 -33.20
C SER A 678 -22.04 12.11 -32.40
N PHE A 679 -21.58 12.24 -31.14
CA PHE A 679 -21.83 13.43 -30.31
C PHE A 679 -21.24 14.73 -30.90
N LEU A 680 -20.35 14.63 -31.90
CA LEU A 680 -19.77 15.75 -32.63
C LEU A 680 -20.46 16.00 -33.99
N ASP A 681 -21.56 15.30 -34.33
CA ASP A 681 -22.27 15.48 -35.60
C ASP A 681 -22.80 16.91 -35.80
N SER A 682 -23.09 17.62 -34.70
CA SER A 682 -23.47 19.03 -34.69
C SER A 682 -22.30 20.01 -34.88
N ALA A 683 -21.06 19.54 -34.81
CA ALA A 683 -19.82 20.33 -34.89
C ALA A 683 -18.79 19.66 -35.84
N PRO A 684 -19.10 19.55 -37.14
CA PRO A 684 -18.28 18.81 -38.12
C PRO A 684 -16.86 19.36 -38.26
N GLU A 685 -16.62 20.64 -37.97
CA GLU A 685 -15.31 21.28 -37.92
C GLU A 685 -14.41 20.70 -36.82
N LEU A 686 -14.97 20.26 -35.69
CA LEU A 686 -14.21 19.62 -34.61
C LEU A 686 -13.84 18.18 -34.97
N LYS A 687 -14.70 17.47 -35.74
CA LYS A 687 -14.37 16.14 -36.25
C LYS A 687 -13.14 16.15 -37.15
N GLN A 688 -12.89 17.24 -37.88
CA GLN A 688 -11.73 17.38 -38.75
C GLN A 688 -10.40 17.42 -37.98
N LYS A 689 -10.42 17.75 -36.68
CA LYS A 689 -9.26 17.69 -35.79
C LYS A 689 -8.97 16.29 -35.26
N ILE A 690 -9.83 15.29 -35.50
CA ILE A 690 -9.64 13.93 -34.98
C ILE A 690 -8.99 13.05 -36.04
N VAL A 691 -7.89 12.40 -35.67
CA VAL A 691 -7.26 11.35 -36.46
C VAL A 691 -7.35 10.04 -35.69
N VAL A 692 -7.98 9.01 -36.27
CA VAL A 692 -8.16 7.71 -35.61
C VAL A 692 -7.23 6.68 -36.24
N PHE A 693 -6.34 6.10 -35.43
CA PHE A 693 -5.43 5.04 -35.83
C PHE A 693 -5.84 3.70 -35.19
N HIS A 694 -5.91 2.63 -35.96
CA HIS A 694 -6.23 1.30 -35.44
C HIS A 694 -4.99 0.66 -34.79
N LEU A 695 -4.90 0.72 -33.46
CA LEU A 695 -3.85 0.04 -32.71
C LEU A 695 -4.22 -1.42 -32.40
N GLY A 696 -5.50 -1.71 -32.20
CA GLY A 696 -6.03 -3.07 -32.02
C GLY A 696 -5.68 -3.75 -30.69
N LYS A 697 -5.05 -3.00 -29.77
CA LYS A 697 -4.66 -3.45 -28.43
C LYS A 697 -4.58 -2.26 -27.48
N ARG A 698 -4.47 -2.53 -26.17
CA ARG A 698 -4.20 -1.50 -25.17
C ARG A 698 -2.87 -0.80 -25.46
N MET A 699 -2.87 0.53 -25.41
CA MET A 699 -1.72 1.37 -25.74
C MET A 699 -0.63 1.33 -24.66
N SER A 700 0.60 1.01 -25.06
CA SER A 700 1.81 1.24 -24.26
C SER A 700 2.46 2.58 -24.58
N PHE A 701 3.36 3.06 -23.71
CA PHE A 701 4.17 4.24 -24.01
C PHE A 701 5.00 4.04 -25.29
N ALA A 702 5.56 2.84 -25.49
CA ALA A 702 6.28 2.49 -26.71
C ALA A 702 5.40 2.59 -27.96
N ASP A 703 4.14 2.13 -27.90
CA ASP A 703 3.21 2.27 -29.03
C ASP A 703 2.93 3.74 -29.36
N ALA A 704 2.70 4.57 -28.34
CA ALA A 704 2.46 6.00 -28.52
C ALA A 704 3.68 6.73 -29.10
N PHE A 705 4.89 6.42 -28.60
CA PHE A 705 6.12 7.02 -29.09
C PHE A 705 6.49 6.54 -30.50
N SER A 706 6.35 5.26 -30.80
CA SER A 706 6.55 4.73 -32.15
C SER A 706 5.59 5.39 -33.13
N TYR A 707 4.31 5.49 -32.78
CA TYR A 707 3.32 6.18 -33.60
C TYR A 707 3.69 7.66 -33.84
N ALA A 708 4.04 8.39 -32.79
CA ALA A 708 4.41 9.80 -32.90
C ALA A 708 5.69 10.01 -33.72
N ASN A 709 6.68 9.13 -33.59
CA ASN A 709 7.90 9.17 -34.40
C ASN A 709 7.61 8.93 -35.88
N ASP A 710 6.71 8.00 -36.20
CA ASP A 710 6.43 7.61 -37.58
C ASP A 710 5.47 8.58 -38.28
N ALA A 711 4.44 9.07 -37.57
CA ALA A 711 3.34 9.83 -38.15
C ALA A 711 3.38 11.34 -37.85
N LEU A 712 4.10 11.76 -36.81
CA LEU A 712 4.08 13.12 -36.27
C LEU A 712 5.49 13.69 -36.11
N ASP A 713 6.40 13.37 -37.02
CA ASP A 713 7.80 13.83 -36.98
C ASP A 713 7.90 15.36 -36.84
N GLY A 714 8.73 15.81 -35.90
CA GLY A 714 8.95 17.23 -35.58
C GLY A 714 7.86 17.90 -34.73
N ARG A 715 6.69 17.27 -34.53
CA ARG A 715 5.55 17.90 -33.84
C ARG A 715 5.69 17.91 -32.32
N LEU A 716 5.00 18.85 -31.66
CA LEU A 716 4.88 18.88 -30.21
C LEU A 716 3.69 18.01 -29.78
N ILE A 717 3.98 16.98 -28.99
CA ILE A 717 3.03 15.95 -28.61
C ILE A 717 2.67 16.08 -27.14
N ALA A 718 1.38 16.10 -26.83
CA ALA A 718 0.84 15.84 -25.50
C ALA A 718 0.29 14.42 -25.44
N LEU A 719 1.01 13.51 -24.79
CA LEU A 719 0.54 12.18 -24.45
C LEU A 719 -0.23 12.24 -23.14
N ALA A 720 -1.53 11.99 -23.16
CA ALA A 720 -2.39 12.11 -21.98
C ALA A 720 -3.42 10.98 -21.89
N ASN A 721 -3.97 10.75 -20.69
CA ASN A 721 -5.14 9.88 -20.51
C ASN A 721 -6.40 10.52 -21.12
N ALA A 722 -7.37 9.71 -21.54
CA ALA A 722 -8.61 10.18 -22.21
C ALA A 722 -9.53 11.05 -21.34
N ASP A 723 -9.34 11.07 -20.02
CA ASP A 723 -10.07 11.92 -19.06
C ASP A 723 -9.29 13.19 -18.68
N ILE A 724 -8.19 13.49 -19.37
CA ILE A 724 -7.43 14.72 -19.22
C ILE A 724 -7.79 15.70 -20.33
N PHE A 725 -8.01 16.95 -19.95
CA PHE A 725 -8.04 18.07 -20.88
C PHE A 725 -7.09 19.18 -20.44
N PHE A 726 -6.65 19.98 -21.41
CA PHE A 726 -5.78 21.13 -21.16
C PHE A 726 -6.59 22.42 -21.29
N ASP A 727 -6.32 23.37 -20.40
CA ASP A 727 -6.90 24.71 -20.50
C ASP A 727 -6.01 25.65 -21.32
N ASP A 728 -6.38 26.93 -21.37
CA ASP A 728 -5.68 27.92 -22.18
C ASP A 728 -4.21 28.10 -21.78
N THR A 729 -3.78 27.69 -20.58
CA THR A 729 -2.39 27.87 -20.13
C THR A 729 -1.35 27.21 -21.04
N ILE A 730 -1.75 26.28 -21.91
CA ILE A 730 -0.89 25.71 -22.95
C ILE A 730 -0.37 26.75 -23.96
N TYR A 731 -0.96 27.95 -24.05
CA TYR A 731 -0.41 29.05 -24.85
C TYR A 731 1.06 29.35 -24.51
N ARG A 732 1.48 29.04 -23.27
CA ARG A 732 2.85 29.23 -22.78
C ARG A 732 3.88 28.34 -23.48
N LEU A 733 3.45 27.26 -24.13
CA LEU A 733 4.33 26.46 -25.00
C LEU A 733 4.71 27.22 -26.29
N GLY A 734 3.99 28.30 -26.61
CA GLY A 734 4.11 29.05 -27.85
C GLY A 734 4.99 30.28 -27.84
N ASP A 735 5.47 30.70 -26.67
CA ASP A 735 6.47 31.75 -26.61
C ASP A 735 7.85 31.15 -26.91
N ALA A 736 8.17 31.07 -28.21
CA ALA A 736 9.38 30.47 -28.77
C ALA A 736 10.70 31.08 -28.25
N SER A 737 10.63 32.17 -27.48
CA SER A 737 11.80 32.78 -26.83
C SER A 737 12.12 32.18 -25.44
N SER A 738 11.21 31.41 -24.84
CA SER A 738 11.30 31.01 -23.42
C SER A 738 11.32 29.50 -23.14
N LEU A 739 10.86 28.64 -24.07
CA LEU A 739 10.76 27.19 -23.83
C LEU A 739 11.24 26.33 -25.01
N GLN A 740 12.52 25.97 -25.04
CA GLN A 740 13.05 25.03 -26.02
C GLN A 740 12.65 23.57 -25.68
N MET A 741 11.83 22.97 -26.54
CA MET A 741 11.31 21.60 -26.38
C MET A 741 12.22 20.50 -26.96
N ASP A 742 13.39 20.88 -27.48
CA ASP A 742 14.38 19.94 -28.01
C ASP A 742 15.03 19.15 -26.88
N ARG A 743 14.87 17.82 -26.92
CA ARG A 743 15.27 16.90 -25.84
C ARG A 743 14.70 17.27 -24.46
N ARG A 744 13.55 17.94 -24.42
CA ARG A 744 12.84 18.27 -23.17
C ARG A 744 11.50 17.52 -23.11
N VAL A 745 11.15 17.08 -21.91
CA VAL A 745 9.88 16.41 -21.61
C VAL A 745 9.25 17.06 -20.40
N LEU A 746 7.99 17.46 -20.52
CA LEU A 746 7.20 18.00 -19.40
C LEU A 746 6.36 16.87 -18.81
N ALA A 747 6.63 16.48 -17.57
CA ALA A 747 5.92 15.44 -16.82
C ALA A 747 4.88 16.12 -15.90
N LEU A 748 3.69 16.39 -16.43
CA LEU A 748 2.69 17.22 -15.75
C LEU A 748 1.91 16.42 -14.72
N LEU A 749 1.92 16.91 -13.48
CA LEU A 749 0.90 16.60 -12.48
C LEU A 749 -0.44 17.23 -12.87
N ARG A 750 -1.52 16.54 -12.51
CA ARG A 750 -2.88 16.94 -12.83
C ARG A 750 -3.50 17.87 -11.79
N HIS A 751 -4.42 18.71 -12.25
CA HIS A 751 -5.38 19.43 -11.44
C HIS A 751 -6.70 18.68 -11.45
N GLU A 752 -7.46 18.74 -10.37
CA GLU A 752 -8.78 18.09 -10.28
C GLU A 752 -9.88 19.13 -10.51
N LEU A 753 -10.84 18.83 -11.38
CA LEU A 753 -12.03 19.66 -11.55
C LEU A 753 -13.07 19.29 -10.48
N HIS A 754 -13.41 20.25 -9.62
CA HIS A 754 -14.36 20.07 -8.52
C HIS A 754 -15.62 20.90 -8.73
N GLN A 755 -16.79 20.27 -8.61
CA GLN A 755 -18.08 20.98 -8.59
C GLN A 755 -18.42 21.35 -7.15
N THR A 756 -18.56 22.65 -6.89
CA THR A 756 -19.02 23.14 -5.58
C THR A 756 -20.54 22.93 -5.45
N LYS A 757 -20.97 22.31 -4.35
CA LYS A 757 -22.39 21.95 -4.12
C LYS A 757 -23.29 23.18 -3.94
N GLU A 758 -22.75 24.31 -3.46
CA GLU A 758 -23.55 25.49 -3.14
C GLU A 758 -23.83 26.41 -4.33
N THR A 759 -22.96 26.41 -5.35
CA THR A 759 -23.04 27.39 -6.46
C THR A 759 -23.09 26.72 -7.84
N ASN A 760 -22.95 25.40 -7.93
CA ASN A 760 -22.74 24.67 -9.18
C ASN A 760 -21.53 25.18 -10.00
N VAL A 761 -20.60 25.90 -9.38
CA VAL A 761 -19.40 26.41 -10.03
C VAL A 761 -18.32 25.32 -10.01
N PHE A 762 -17.69 25.12 -11.16
CA PHE A 762 -16.54 24.23 -11.31
C PHE A 762 -15.24 24.98 -10.98
N GLU A 763 -14.48 24.48 -10.01
CA GLU A 763 -13.17 25.00 -9.62
C GLU A 763 -12.06 23.98 -9.92
N THR A 764 -10.95 24.46 -10.46
CA THR A 764 -9.74 23.66 -10.68
C THR A 764 -8.84 23.73 -9.44
N ARG A 765 -8.59 22.60 -8.78
CA ARG A 765 -7.71 22.54 -7.60
C ARG A 765 -6.47 21.71 -7.89
N PHE A 766 -5.30 22.24 -7.54
CA PHE A 766 -4.06 21.48 -7.62
C PHE A 766 -3.95 20.53 -6.43
N TYR A 767 -4.16 19.24 -6.68
CA TYR A 767 -3.95 18.16 -5.71
C TYR A 767 -2.80 17.29 -6.19
N PRO A 768 -1.54 17.61 -5.85
CA PRO A 768 -0.40 16.83 -6.31
C PRO A 768 -0.47 15.42 -5.71
N ARG A 769 -0.70 14.44 -6.58
CA ARG A 769 -0.48 13.03 -6.26
C ARG A 769 0.98 12.72 -6.53
N SER A 770 1.76 12.45 -5.49
CA SER A 770 3.17 12.07 -5.64
C SER A 770 3.38 10.73 -6.34
N ASP A 771 2.30 10.01 -6.67
CA ASP A 771 2.29 8.66 -7.22
C ASP A 771 1.70 8.53 -8.65
N SER A 772 1.31 9.64 -9.30
CA SER A 772 0.70 9.61 -10.65
C SER A 772 0.94 10.91 -11.45
N GLN A 773 1.42 10.79 -12.70
CA GLN A 773 1.46 11.85 -13.70
C GLN A 773 0.61 11.42 -14.91
N ASP A 774 -0.36 12.24 -15.31
CA ASP A 774 -1.35 11.80 -16.32
C ASP A 774 -1.16 12.45 -17.70
N ALA A 775 -0.17 13.34 -17.83
CA ALA A 775 0.11 14.07 -19.07
C ALA A 775 1.62 14.30 -19.27
N TRP A 776 2.09 14.08 -20.49
CA TRP A 776 3.49 14.19 -20.90
C TRP A 776 3.59 15.04 -22.17
N ILE A 777 4.38 16.11 -22.16
CA ILE A 777 4.58 16.96 -23.35
C ILE A 777 6.02 16.85 -23.84
N TYR A 778 6.22 16.49 -25.10
CA TYR A 778 7.55 16.29 -25.72
C TYR A 778 7.51 16.56 -27.22
N ARG A 779 8.67 16.79 -27.84
CA ARG A 779 8.78 16.88 -29.31
C ARG A 779 9.13 15.51 -29.89
N SER A 780 8.37 15.04 -30.89
CA SER A 780 8.75 13.87 -31.70
C SER A 780 9.82 14.27 -32.74
N PRO A 781 10.76 13.38 -33.09
CA PRO A 781 10.84 12.00 -32.64
C PRO A 781 11.57 11.86 -31.29
N VAL A 782 11.16 10.90 -30.48
CA VAL A 782 11.92 10.47 -29.29
C VAL A 782 12.96 9.40 -29.65
N ALA A 783 14.02 9.28 -28.86
CA ALA A 783 15.09 8.33 -29.14
C ALA A 783 14.61 6.87 -29.14
N GLN A 784 15.17 6.04 -30.03
CA GLN A 784 14.78 4.63 -30.14
C GLN A 784 15.02 3.85 -28.83
N SER A 785 15.98 4.26 -28.01
CA SER A 785 16.25 3.70 -26.68
C SER A 785 15.11 3.93 -25.68
N VAL A 786 14.41 5.07 -25.79
CA VAL A 786 13.20 5.37 -25.01
C VAL A 786 12.11 4.38 -25.39
N ILE A 787 11.84 4.24 -26.69
CA ILE A 787 10.82 3.33 -27.23
C ILE A 787 11.08 1.89 -26.79
N ALA A 788 12.33 1.42 -26.92
CA ALA A 788 12.72 0.05 -26.56
C ALA A 788 12.47 -0.26 -25.07
N SER A 789 12.51 0.75 -24.21
CA SER A 789 12.37 0.61 -22.75
C SER A 789 10.94 0.91 -22.24
N ALA A 790 10.10 1.49 -23.10
CA ALA A 790 8.77 2.01 -22.78
C ALA A 790 7.61 1.02 -23.03
N GLY A 791 7.88 -0.29 -23.07
CA GLY A 791 6.89 -1.35 -23.41
C GLY A 791 5.81 -1.63 -22.36
N PHE A 792 5.45 -0.66 -21.51
CA PHE A 792 4.44 -0.78 -20.45
C PHE A 792 3.28 0.21 -20.68
N TYR A 793 2.13 -0.07 -20.07
CA TYR A 793 0.89 0.67 -20.33
C TYR A 793 0.84 2.01 -19.61
N LEU A 794 0.23 3.00 -20.29
CA LEU A 794 -0.20 4.26 -19.67
C LEU A 794 -1.26 3.99 -18.59
N GLY A 795 -1.18 4.72 -17.47
CA GLY A 795 -2.12 4.61 -16.34
C GLY A 795 -1.93 3.37 -15.45
N GLN A 796 -0.77 2.72 -15.49
CA GLN A 796 -0.38 1.72 -14.47
C GLN A 796 0.21 2.42 -13.24
N ALA A 797 -0.08 1.95 -12.03
CA ALA A 797 0.49 2.56 -10.82
C ALA A 797 2.03 2.63 -10.91
N ARG A 798 2.59 3.82 -10.67
CA ARG A 798 4.04 4.14 -10.75
C ARG A 798 4.66 4.04 -12.16
N CYS A 799 3.88 3.94 -13.23
CA CYS A 799 4.43 3.98 -14.59
C CYS A 799 5.17 5.30 -14.88
N ASP A 800 4.80 6.35 -14.18
CA ASP A 800 5.26 7.72 -14.41
C ASP A 800 6.69 7.97 -13.94
N LEU A 801 7.05 7.46 -12.76
CA LEU A 801 8.44 7.46 -12.30
C LEU A 801 9.34 6.66 -13.23
N ARG A 802 8.81 5.55 -13.76
CA ARG A 802 9.55 4.69 -14.68
C ARG A 802 9.78 5.38 -16.04
N ILE A 803 8.77 6.03 -16.60
CA ILE A 803 8.95 6.70 -17.90
C ILE A 803 9.81 7.97 -17.77
N ALA A 804 9.69 8.72 -16.67
CA ALA A 804 10.62 9.81 -16.36
C ALA A 804 12.08 9.32 -16.30
N SER A 805 12.35 8.20 -15.64
CA SER A 805 13.69 7.59 -15.60
C SER A 805 14.18 7.20 -16.99
N ILE A 806 13.33 6.61 -17.83
CA ILE A 806 13.71 6.19 -19.20
C ILE A 806 14.10 7.40 -20.07
N PHE A 807 13.34 8.49 -20.01
CA PHE A 807 13.72 9.74 -20.66
C PHE A 807 15.02 10.30 -20.07
N GLY A 808 15.13 10.26 -18.73
CA GLY A 808 16.29 10.61 -17.94
C GLY A 808 17.53 9.72 -18.13
N GLU A 809 17.42 8.57 -18.79
CA GLU A 809 18.56 7.72 -19.15
C GLU A 809 18.94 7.93 -20.63
N ALA A 810 17.98 8.37 -21.44
CA ALA A 810 18.14 8.60 -22.87
C ALA A 810 18.65 10.02 -23.24
N GLY A 811 18.93 10.87 -22.25
CA GLY A 811 19.48 12.21 -22.49
C GLY A 811 18.43 13.32 -22.58
N TYR A 812 17.20 13.08 -22.11
CA TYR A 812 16.13 14.09 -22.11
C TYR A 812 16.07 14.84 -20.77
N TYR A 813 15.88 16.16 -20.84
CA TYR A 813 15.57 16.99 -19.69
C TYR A 813 14.09 16.85 -19.32
N VAL A 814 13.81 16.15 -18.22
CA VAL A 814 12.45 16.01 -17.69
C VAL A 814 12.19 17.16 -16.72
N SER A 815 11.01 17.78 -16.77
CA SER A 815 10.61 18.85 -15.85
C SER A 815 9.11 18.85 -15.58
N ASN A 816 8.65 19.47 -14.49
CA ASN A 816 7.24 19.47 -14.11
C ASN A 816 6.72 20.89 -13.84
N PRO A 817 6.27 21.63 -14.87
CA PRO A 817 5.75 22.99 -14.73
C PRO A 817 4.23 23.04 -14.47
N SER A 818 3.65 22.13 -13.68
CA SER A 818 2.18 22.03 -13.49
C SER A 818 1.48 23.26 -12.92
N PHE A 819 2.21 24.22 -12.34
CA PHE A 819 1.64 25.52 -11.93
C PHE A 819 1.48 26.49 -13.11
N ALA A 820 2.34 26.36 -14.13
CA ALA A 820 2.33 27.20 -15.32
C ALA A 820 1.50 26.60 -16.45
N ILE A 821 1.52 25.27 -16.61
CA ILE A 821 0.79 24.53 -17.65
C ILE A 821 -0.13 23.52 -16.96
N ARG A 822 -1.45 23.68 -17.13
CA ARG A 822 -2.45 22.89 -16.40
C ARG A 822 -3.03 21.77 -17.26
N ALA A 823 -2.71 20.54 -16.87
CA ALA A 823 -3.48 19.36 -17.24
C ALA A 823 -4.59 19.14 -16.21
N ILE A 824 -5.84 19.03 -16.64
CA ILE A 824 -7.02 18.95 -15.76
C ILE A 824 -7.71 17.59 -15.93
N HIS A 825 -7.87 16.88 -14.82
CA HIS A 825 -8.55 15.60 -14.73
C HIS A 825 -10.04 15.80 -14.47
N LEU A 826 -10.87 15.19 -15.32
CA LEU A 826 -12.32 15.26 -15.25
C LEU A 826 -12.89 13.97 -14.65
N HIS A 827 -13.50 14.09 -13.46
CA HIS A 827 -14.21 12.98 -12.84
C HIS A 827 -15.49 13.44 -12.13
N PHE A 828 -16.65 12.91 -12.55
CA PHE A 828 -17.92 13.18 -11.91
C PHE A 828 -18.04 12.30 -10.65
N ARG A 829 -17.92 12.88 -9.44
CA ARG A 829 -18.22 12.14 -8.20
C ARG A 829 -19.69 11.69 -8.18
N ALA A 830 -19.98 10.52 -7.62
CA ALA A 830 -21.35 10.19 -7.22
C ALA A 830 -21.65 10.93 -5.90
N PRO A 831 -22.88 11.42 -5.66
CA PRO A 831 -23.25 11.94 -4.35
C PRO A 831 -23.15 10.83 -3.30
N ALA A 832 -22.85 11.21 -2.05
CA ALA A 832 -22.78 10.29 -0.93
C ALA A 832 -24.12 9.55 -0.73
N PRO A 833 -24.13 8.31 -0.20
CA PRO A 833 -25.34 7.50 -0.05
C PRO A 833 -26.49 8.20 0.69
N GLN A 834 -26.18 9.14 1.58
CA GLN A 834 -27.15 9.94 2.31
C GLN A 834 -28.02 10.86 1.43
N ALA A 835 -27.48 11.38 0.33
CA ALA A 835 -28.22 12.28 -0.56
C ALA A 835 -29.12 11.56 -1.57
N ALA A 836 -28.91 10.25 -1.79
CA ALA A 836 -29.80 9.45 -2.64
C ALA A 836 -31.15 9.17 -1.95
N ALA A 837 -31.14 9.00 -0.62
CA ALA A 837 -32.34 8.81 0.18
C ALA A 837 -33.19 10.09 0.31
N GLU A 838 -32.54 11.27 0.34
CA GLU A 838 -33.23 12.56 0.37
C GLU A 838 -33.83 12.92 -1.01
N ALA A 839 -33.14 12.60 -2.11
CA ALA A 839 -33.64 12.82 -3.47
C ALA A 839 -34.81 11.88 -3.86
N GLU A 840 -34.85 10.63 -3.34
CA GLU A 840 -35.99 9.73 -3.54
C GLU A 840 -37.22 10.13 -2.71
N ALA A 841 -37.04 10.85 -1.59
CA ALA A 841 -38.14 11.38 -0.80
C ALA A 841 -38.78 12.63 -1.44
N GLU A 842 -37.98 13.47 -2.13
CA GLU A 842 -38.47 14.67 -2.83
C GLU A 842 -39.07 14.39 -4.22
N ALA A 843 -38.74 13.26 -4.87
CA ALA A 843 -39.23 12.90 -6.20
C ALA A 843 -40.71 12.41 -6.25
N SER A 844 -41.46 12.49 -5.14
CA SER A 844 -42.87 12.05 -5.09
C SER A 844 -43.90 13.18 -5.22
N VAL A 845 -43.48 14.43 -5.42
CA VAL A 845 -44.40 15.55 -5.68
C VAL A 845 -43.86 16.39 -6.84
N ASP A 846 -44.73 16.54 -7.85
CA ASP A 846 -44.58 17.29 -9.09
C ASP A 846 -43.73 16.67 -10.22
N GLY A 847 -44.44 16.24 -11.25
CA GLY A 847 -43.89 15.79 -12.53
C GLY A 847 -43.30 16.95 -13.33
N ALA A 848 -41.98 16.97 -13.43
CA ALA A 848 -41.26 17.59 -14.53
C ALA A 848 -40.05 16.71 -14.85
N GLY A 849 -40.05 16.11 -16.04
CA GLY A 849 -38.90 15.34 -16.52
C GLY A 849 -37.69 16.25 -16.68
N VAL A 850 -36.61 15.93 -15.97
CA VAL A 850 -35.30 16.54 -16.20
C VAL A 850 -34.81 16.07 -17.57
N SER A 851 -34.80 16.98 -18.55
CA SER A 851 -34.33 16.70 -19.91
C SER A 851 -32.80 16.68 -19.96
N GLU A 852 -32.24 15.92 -20.91
CA GLU A 852 -30.81 15.73 -21.20
C GLU A 852 -30.04 17.03 -21.59
N VAL A 853 -30.58 18.22 -21.35
CA VAL A 853 -30.06 19.52 -21.84
C VAL A 853 -29.28 20.32 -20.78
N ASP A 854 -29.38 20.01 -19.49
CA ASP A 854 -28.76 20.84 -18.43
C ASP A 854 -27.28 20.50 -18.09
N LEU A 855 -26.68 19.51 -18.74
CA LEU A 855 -25.24 19.19 -18.55
C LEU A 855 -24.30 20.05 -19.43
N LEU A 856 -24.86 20.91 -20.29
CA LEU A 856 -24.15 21.86 -21.16
C LEU A 856 -24.38 23.34 -20.76
N GLY A 857 -24.79 23.60 -19.51
CA GLY A 857 -25.01 24.96 -19.01
C GLY A 857 -23.72 25.76 -18.86
N GLY A 858 -23.35 26.53 -19.88
CA GLY A 858 -22.39 27.63 -19.74
C GLY A 858 -21.70 28.16 -21.00
N TYR A 859 -21.84 27.49 -22.16
CA TYR A 859 -21.28 28.02 -23.41
C TYR A 859 -22.31 27.87 -24.54
N ASP A 860 -22.90 29.00 -24.90
CA ASP A 860 -23.63 29.15 -26.14
C ASP A 860 -22.65 28.98 -27.30
N LEU A 861 -23.03 28.18 -28.31
CA LEU A 861 -22.21 27.82 -29.47
C LEU A 861 -22.01 29.01 -30.45
N GLU A 862 -22.43 30.23 -30.08
CA GLU A 862 -22.32 31.44 -30.89
C GLU A 862 -21.32 32.51 -30.38
N GLY A 863 -20.35 32.14 -29.54
CA GLY A 863 -19.12 32.95 -29.40
C GLY A 863 -19.30 34.38 -28.87
N GLN A 864 -19.92 34.55 -27.69
CA GLN A 864 -19.80 35.80 -26.91
C GLN A 864 -19.23 35.56 -25.50
N VAL A 865 -18.10 36.22 -25.25
CA VAL A 865 -17.39 36.32 -23.97
C VAL A 865 -18.26 37.06 -22.95
N LEU A 866 -18.55 36.44 -21.80
CA LEU A 866 -19.03 37.15 -20.61
C LEU A 866 -17.88 37.29 -19.60
N GLY A 867 -17.58 38.56 -19.28
CA GLY A 867 -16.36 39.00 -18.64
C GLY A 867 -16.16 38.56 -17.19
N ILE A 868 -14.88 38.46 -16.84
CA ILE A 868 -14.36 38.22 -15.49
C ILE A 868 -14.67 39.46 -14.62
N GLY A 869 -15.60 39.30 -13.68
CA GLY A 869 -15.93 40.30 -12.67
C GLY A 869 -14.87 40.37 -11.57
N ALA A 870 -14.47 41.60 -11.24
CA ALA A 870 -13.38 41.96 -10.35
C ALA A 870 -13.52 41.50 -8.88
N THR A 871 -12.36 41.46 -8.23
CA THR A 871 -12.06 41.25 -6.81
C THR A 871 -13.01 41.91 -5.81
N THR A 872 -13.38 41.18 -4.75
CA THR A 872 -13.57 41.77 -3.40
C THR A 872 -13.46 40.69 -2.30
N PRO A 873 -12.89 41.01 -1.13
CA PRO A 873 -12.44 40.04 -0.12
C PRO A 873 -13.54 39.72 0.90
N ILE A 874 -13.67 38.45 1.31
CA ILE A 874 -14.66 38.06 2.32
C ILE A 874 -13.96 37.59 3.59
N SER A 875 -14.27 38.28 4.68
CA SER A 875 -13.90 38.01 6.07
C SER A 875 -14.60 36.76 6.61
N LEU A 876 -13.86 35.90 7.30
CA LEU A 876 -14.41 34.76 8.05
C LEU A 876 -15.00 35.21 9.40
N ARG A 877 -16.27 34.86 9.66
CA ARG A 877 -16.83 34.72 11.01
C ARG A 877 -17.51 33.36 11.10
N TRP A 878 -17.03 32.53 12.01
CA TRP A 878 -17.61 31.24 12.37
C TRP A 878 -18.77 31.41 13.35
N LEU A 879 -19.77 30.51 13.33
CA LEU A 879 -20.37 30.00 14.57
C LEU A 879 -21.12 28.66 14.39
N PHE A 880 -20.66 27.70 15.21
CA PHE A 880 -21.12 26.35 15.61
C PHE A 880 -21.58 25.32 14.58
#